data_AF-A0A964KB21-F1
#
_entry.id   AF-A0A964KB21-F1
#
_cell.length_a   1.000
_cell.length_b   1.000
_cell.length_c   1.000
_cell.angle_alpha   90.00
_cell.angle_beta   90.00
_cell.angle_gamma   90.00
#
_symmetry.space_group_name_H-M   'P 1'
#
loop_
_entity.id
_entity.type
_entity.pdbx_description
1 polymer ?
#
loop_
_entity_poly.entity_id
_entity_poly.type
_entity_poly.pdbx_seq_one_letter_code
_entity_poly.pdbx_strand_id
1 'polypeptide(L)'
;MGLFTNAGTLIGDAGAGGFRGMSGNVTNTGSITFNQTGIMANLTLTNTGFVVLNAPVVGNGNPVTINQNGGSITGAGALSLTNLAFNYNADPVSAPVFLTNGTLTTSGAAIGGAAFTLRGSGSTLAGTISPSTTVSIVGGTATGFGSAWIGPGTINNGTFRLTSTAATSAHIVTLGLFTNAGTLLADAGAGGIRGMAGNATNTGSITFNQTGILADLTLTNTGSIVLNAPVVGNGNPVTINQNGGSFTGLGALTLTHLAFNYNTGPVTPPVFLTNGTLTISGAAIGGATFTLWGSGSTLTGTISPSTTVVVQGSGADAVVSAAAGLTNLGSITLTSAGGPWGASLTAGGAGLSNSGALNVAAGTGGARALGGHLLNTTAGTFTVGATTTVSTAAASHINQGAVTLAGGTLLTVSGVGAALTNTGTIGGAGSLVLDGVTLNGTGSVTHTLLAGTAAVSPGLPTGQLTMTGSYIHGAGTSLNVSLGGNNPGVTFDQLRVLGTATLTDGTLNVTVSGGFVSCDGAVFDVLTYGARIGTFGTLNGLTIGPGHTLSIAYLANAFRLTSNGGSACVTGGKNLKMTTGSIDLSWTGGNAQAGYTLLQYNTSTGVATLISLAANATSYSDTAAANGVMYCYVLVPTSSDGAPLGLSDLLCGMAGMEGGDAIPSGFALTLEQTANATMTWTAPAGGATSYLLVRIPLDGSPVTSVALPGAAVTSTQAVVAAGTCFQLLAYQGVVFGNSDVLCVLPGVSTLNLASPGPPRLSDFTWLRERTQSLAPAAAGPKLLALPTRPANLGLVPDAQ
;
A
#
# COMPACT_ATOMS: atom_id res chain seq x y z
N MET A 1 -34.66 -58.88 -42.67
CA MET A 1 -35.50 -57.82 -43.29
C MET A 1 -34.59 -56.87 -44.05
N GLY A 2 -34.86 -56.63 -45.33
CA GLY A 2 -34.04 -55.76 -46.20
C GLY A 2 -34.30 -54.27 -45.96
N LEU A 3 -33.51 -53.42 -46.62
CA LEU A 3 -33.70 -51.97 -46.65
C LEU A 3 -34.96 -51.62 -47.45
N PHE A 4 -35.85 -50.81 -46.90
CA PHE A 4 -36.99 -50.23 -47.61
C PHE A 4 -36.74 -48.74 -47.86
N THR A 5 -36.79 -48.31 -49.12
CA THR A 5 -36.59 -46.90 -49.51
C THR A 5 -37.91 -46.30 -49.99
N ASN A 6 -38.43 -45.32 -49.27
CA ASN A 6 -39.60 -44.54 -49.68
C ASN A 6 -39.18 -43.25 -50.39
N ALA A 7 -39.48 -43.16 -51.69
CA ALA A 7 -39.40 -41.91 -52.46
C ALA A 7 -40.78 -41.33 -52.82
N GLY A 8 -41.87 -42.03 -52.46
CA GLY A 8 -43.25 -41.66 -52.74
C GLY A 8 -43.98 -41.13 -51.51
N THR A 9 -45.29 -41.40 -51.41
CA THR A 9 -46.10 -41.02 -50.25
C THR A 9 -46.60 -42.26 -49.52
N LEU A 10 -46.35 -42.33 -48.21
CA LEU A 10 -46.89 -43.33 -47.29
C LEU A 10 -47.88 -42.64 -46.34
N ILE A 11 -49.12 -43.12 -46.30
CA ILE A 11 -50.17 -42.53 -45.47
C ILE A 11 -50.76 -43.61 -44.56
N GLY A 12 -50.66 -43.39 -43.25
CA GLY A 12 -51.38 -44.12 -42.22
C GLY A 12 -52.70 -43.42 -41.91
N ASP A 13 -53.74 -43.69 -42.70
CA ASP A 13 -55.05 -43.07 -42.54
C ASP A 13 -55.90 -43.63 -41.40
N ALA A 14 -56.82 -42.79 -40.93
CA ALA A 14 -57.82 -43.15 -39.93
C ALA A 14 -58.69 -44.32 -40.42
N GLY A 15 -58.86 -45.32 -39.54
CA GLY A 15 -59.73 -46.47 -39.78
C GLY A 15 -60.28 -47.06 -38.48
N ALA A 16 -61.09 -48.10 -38.59
CA ALA A 16 -61.72 -48.76 -37.45
C ALA A 16 -60.68 -49.45 -36.55
N GLY A 17 -60.26 -48.75 -35.48
CA GLY A 17 -59.35 -49.26 -34.45
C GLY A 17 -57.89 -49.47 -34.89
N GLY A 18 -57.04 -49.79 -33.90
CA GLY A 18 -55.65 -50.18 -34.06
C GLY A 18 -54.64 -49.04 -34.30
N PHE A 19 -53.36 -49.37 -34.16
CA PHE A 19 -52.24 -48.50 -34.48
C PHE A 19 -51.86 -48.61 -35.96
N ARG A 20 -51.22 -47.58 -36.53
CA ARG A 20 -50.54 -47.67 -37.83
C ARG A 20 -49.05 -47.87 -37.63
N GLY A 21 -48.55 -49.04 -38.00
CA GLY A 21 -47.20 -49.50 -37.66
C GLY A 21 -46.19 -49.42 -38.80
N MET A 22 -44.92 -49.14 -38.49
CA MET A 22 -43.78 -49.44 -39.37
C MET A 22 -42.62 -50.04 -38.60
N SER A 23 -41.86 -50.92 -39.26
CA SER A 23 -40.74 -51.68 -38.69
C SER A 23 -39.65 -51.95 -39.73
N GLY A 24 -38.40 -52.17 -39.30
CA GLY A 24 -37.27 -52.50 -40.17
C GLY A 24 -36.33 -51.33 -40.45
N ASN A 25 -35.55 -51.39 -41.54
CA ASN A 25 -34.67 -50.30 -41.95
C ASN A 25 -35.35 -49.50 -43.06
N VAL A 26 -35.71 -48.25 -42.77
CA VAL A 26 -36.46 -47.38 -43.67
C VAL A 26 -35.63 -46.15 -44.02
N THR A 27 -35.39 -45.91 -45.31
CA THR A 27 -34.88 -44.63 -45.81
C THR A 27 -36.02 -43.86 -46.43
N ASN A 28 -36.33 -42.67 -45.92
CA ASN A 28 -37.38 -41.80 -46.45
C ASN A 28 -36.79 -40.58 -47.17
N THR A 29 -37.00 -40.50 -48.48
CA THR A 29 -36.79 -39.29 -49.30
C THR A 29 -38.10 -38.65 -49.76
N GLY A 30 -39.24 -39.37 -49.61
CA GLY A 30 -40.59 -38.92 -49.94
C GLY A 30 -41.37 -38.36 -48.73
N SER A 31 -42.67 -38.67 -48.64
CA SER A 31 -43.55 -38.26 -47.54
C SER A 31 -44.07 -39.47 -46.74
N ILE A 32 -44.11 -39.34 -45.41
CA ILE A 32 -44.76 -40.27 -44.48
C ILE A 32 -45.75 -39.48 -43.62
N THR A 33 -47.03 -39.83 -43.62
CA THR A 33 -48.08 -39.15 -42.84
C THR A 33 -48.78 -40.12 -41.90
N PHE A 34 -48.93 -39.76 -40.62
CA PHE A 34 -49.72 -40.48 -39.62
C PHE A 34 -50.96 -39.66 -39.24
N ASN A 35 -52.14 -40.05 -39.74
CA ASN A 35 -53.43 -39.43 -39.41
C ASN A 35 -54.17 -40.12 -38.25
N GLN A 36 -53.66 -41.26 -37.78
CA GLN A 36 -54.12 -42.01 -36.60
C GLN A 36 -52.90 -42.42 -35.77
N THR A 37 -53.11 -42.76 -34.50
CA THR A 37 -52.04 -43.14 -33.58
C THR A 37 -51.10 -44.16 -34.20
N GLY A 38 -49.82 -43.80 -34.32
CA GLY A 38 -48.80 -44.61 -34.98
C GLY A 38 -47.94 -45.40 -34.00
N ILE A 39 -47.34 -46.49 -34.48
CA ILE A 39 -46.28 -47.22 -33.79
C ILE A 39 -45.06 -47.37 -34.69
N MET A 40 -43.89 -47.03 -34.18
CA MET A 40 -42.60 -47.33 -34.81
C MET A 40 -41.93 -48.44 -34.00
N ALA A 41 -41.87 -49.66 -34.56
CA ALA A 41 -41.39 -50.83 -33.82
C ALA A 41 -40.18 -51.49 -34.45
N ASN A 42 -39.09 -51.67 -33.69
CA ASN A 42 -37.82 -52.22 -34.19
C ASN A 42 -37.37 -51.56 -35.51
N LEU A 43 -37.33 -50.22 -35.51
CA LEU A 43 -37.22 -49.38 -36.70
C LEU A 43 -35.94 -48.54 -36.69
N THR A 44 -35.13 -48.61 -37.74
CA THR A 44 -34.16 -47.55 -38.06
C THR A 44 -34.73 -46.70 -39.19
N LEU A 45 -35.14 -45.47 -38.90
CA LEU A 45 -35.62 -44.52 -39.90
C LEU A 45 -34.52 -43.51 -40.23
N THR A 46 -34.08 -43.46 -41.48
CA THR A 46 -33.23 -42.40 -42.01
C THR A 46 -34.06 -41.48 -42.88
N ASN A 47 -34.36 -40.29 -42.37
CA ASN A 47 -35.23 -39.33 -43.03
C ASN A 47 -34.41 -38.19 -43.69
N THR A 48 -34.67 -37.97 -44.97
CA THR A 48 -34.31 -36.76 -45.72
C THR A 48 -35.53 -36.13 -46.43
N GLY A 49 -36.72 -36.70 -46.23
CA GLY A 49 -38.00 -36.23 -46.77
C GLY A 49 -38.95 -35.69 -45.68
N PHE A 50 -40.25 -35.72 -45.94
CA PHE A 50 -41.28 -35.16 -45.05
C PHE A 50 -41.92 -36.23 -44.17
N VAL A 51 -42.01 -35.98 -42.87
CA VAL A 51 -42.80 -36.79 -41.93
C VAL A 51 -43.84 -35.88 -41.27
N VAL A 52 -45.12 -36.24 -41.37
CA VAL A 52 -46.24 -35.47 -40.81
C VAL A 52 -46.96 -36.31 -39.76
N LEU A 53 -46.92 -35.85 -38.51
CA LEU A 53 -47.53 -36.48 -37.35
C LEU A 53 -48.81 -35.73 -36.98
N ASN A 54 -49.94 -36.06 -37.62
CA ASN A 54 -51.23 -35.46 -37.26
C ASN A 54 -51.84 -36.11 -36.00
N ALA A 55 -51.38 -37.32 -35.64
CA ALA A 55 -51.73 -38.04 -34.42
C ALA A 55 -50.47 -38.52 -33.68
N PRO A 56 -50.55 -38.87 -32.37
CA PRO A 56 -49.39 -39.32 -31.60
C PRO A 56 -48.75 -40.58 -32.19
N VAL A 57 -47.42 -40.64 -32.17
CA VAL A 57 -46.65 -41.81 -32.60
C VAL A 57 -45.75 -42.29 -31.47
N VAL A 58 -45.81 -43.59 -31.18
CA VAL A 58 -45.05 -44.20 -30.08
C VAL A 58 -43.98 -45.15 -30.65
N GLY A 59 -42.74 -44.98 -30.20
CA GLY A 59 -41.68 -45.95 -30.42
C GLY A 59 -41.83 -47.14 -29.47
N ASN A 60 -41.74 -48.37 -29.98
CA ASN A 60 -41.85 -49.59 -29.17
C ASN A 60 -40.83 -50.66 -29.61
N GLY A 61 -40.22 -51.40 -28.68
CA GLY A 61 -39.19 -52.39 -28.99
C GLY A 61 -37.78 -51.80 -29.13
N ASN A 62 -36.76 -52.65 -29.25
CA ASN A 62 -35.35 -52.27 -29.26
C ASN A 62 -34.61 -53.02 -30.40
N PRO A 63 -33.93 -52.34 -31.35
CA PRO A 63 -33.69 -50.89 -31.41
C PRO A 63 -34.74 -50.12 -32.23
N VAL A 64 -35.06 -48.90 -31.78
CA VAL A 64 -35.64 -47.85 -32.64
C VAL A 64 -34.69 -46.65 -32.65
N THR A 65 -34.29 -46.22 -33.86
CA THR A 65 -33.42 -45.06 -34.08
C THR A 65 -34.00 -44.21 -35.19
N ILE A 66 -34.20 -42.92 -34.93
CA ILE A 66 -34.64 -41.94 -35.93
C ILE A 66 -33.47 -41.03 -36.28
N ASN A 67 -32.95 -41.13 -37.49
CA ASN A 67 -31.93 -40.25 -38.05
C ASN A 67 -32.60 -39.19 -38.92
N GLN A 68 -32.77 -37.98 -38.37
CA GLN A 68 -33.30 -36.83 -39.08
C GLN A 68 -32.15 -36.12 -39.81
N ASN A 69 -31.86 -36.56 -41.03
CA ASN A 69 -30.75 -36.08 -41.87
C ASN A 69 -31.16 -35.02 -42.89
N GLY A 70 -32.47 -34.80 -43.06
CA GLY A 70 -33.02 -33.69 -43.82
C GLY A 70 -34.55 -33.74 -43.97
N GLY A 71 -35.14 -32.82 -44.73
CA GLY A 71 -36.57 -32.70 -44.97
C GLY A 71 -37.31 -32.02 -43.81
N SER A 72 -38.30 -32.66 -43.18
CA SER A 72 -38.90 -32.13 -41.93
C SER A 72 -39.70 -33.19 -41.15
N ILE A 73 -39.88 -32.97 -39.84
CA ILE A 73 -40.87 -33.68 -39.03
C ILE A 73 -41.83 -32.64 -38.44
N THR A 74 -43.10 -32.69 -38.83
CA THR A 74 -44.10 -31.66 -38.51
C THR A 74 -45.40 -32.28 -37.98
N GLY A 75 -46.32 -31.45 -37.50
CA GLY A 75 -47.65 -31.87 -37.05
C GLY A 75 -47.87 -31.72 -35.54
N ALA A 76 -49.14 -31.79 -35.12
CA ALA A 76 -49.54 -31.60 -33.71
C ALA A 76 -49.39 -32.88 -32.86
N GLY A 77 -49.26 -34.04 -33.50
CA GLY A 77 -49.05 -35.32 -32.87
C GLY A 77 -47.65 -35.44 -32.28
N ALA A 78 -47.57 -35.87 -31.03
CA ALA A 78 -46.30 -36.07 -30.34
C ALA A 78 -45.59 -37.36 -30.80
N LEU A 79 -44.28 -37.29 -31.00
CA LEU A 79 -43.41 -38.45 -31.16
C LEU A 79 -42.83 -38.83 -29.79
N SER A 80 -43.23 -39.98 -29.26
CA SER A 80 -42.83 -40.46 -27.93
C SER A 80 -41.93 -41.69 -28.04
N LEU A 81 -40.72 -41.60 -27.50
CA LEU A 81 -39.66 -42.60 -27.60
C LEU A 81 -39.19 -43.00 -26.20
N THR A 82 -39.28 -44.28 -25.83
CA THR A 82 -38.88 -44.77 -24.50
C THR A 82 -37.74 -45.78 -24.59
N ASN A 83 -36.58 -45.46 -24.02
CA ASN A 83 -35.32 -46.22 -24.17
C ASN A 83 -34.81 -46.30 -25.63
N LEU A 84 -35.05 -45.26 -26.44
CA LEU A 84 -34.76 -45.24 -27.88
C LEU A 84 -33.97 -43.98 -28.27
N ALA A 85 -33.45 -43.96 -29.51
CA ALA A 85 -32.53 -42.92 -29.98
C ALA A 85 -33.16 -42.00 -31.05
N PHE A 86 -32.84 -40.71 -30.96
CA PHE A 86 -33.12 -39.70 -31.98
C PHE A 86 -31.84 -38.94 -32.32
N ASN A 87 -31.44 -38.97 -33.58
CA ASN A 87 -30.28 -38.25 -34.11
C ASN A 87 -30.78 -37.08 -34.97
N TYR A 88 -30.63 -35.87 -34.45
CA TYR A 88 -31.04 -34.63 -35.08
C TYR A 88 -29.88 -34.01 -35.86
N ASN A 89 -29.83 -34.26 -37.17
CA ASN A 89 -28.70 -33.89 -38.01
C ASN A 89 -28.98 -32.70 -38.94
N ALA A 90 -30.23 -32.50 -39.40
CA ALA A 90 -30.59 -31.36 -40.24
C ALA A 90 -32.10 -31.05 -40.18
N ASP A 91 -32.45 -29.84 -40.66
CA ASP A 91 -33.82 -29.39 -40.96
C ASP A 91 -34.80 -29.26 -39.77
N PRO A 92 -35.96 -28.59 -39.90
CA PRO A 92 -36.84 -28.34 -38.75
C PRO A 92 -37.62 -29.56 -38.27
N VAL A 93 -37.76 -29.66 -36.94
CA VAL A 93 -38.64 -30.61 -36.24
C VAL A 93 -39.62 -29.79 -35.41
N SER A 94 -40.80 -29.51 -35.95
CA SER A 94 -41.83 -28.73 -35.25
C SER A 94 -42.81 -29.59 -34.46
N ALA A 95 -42.87 -30.90 -34.74
CA ALA A 95 -43.65 -31.83 -33.92
C ALA A 95 -43.01 -31.98 -32.52
N PRO A 96 -43.81 -32.10 -31.44
CA PRO A 96 -43.28 -32.35 -30.10
C PRO A 96 -42.58 -33.71 -30.03
N VAL A 97 -41.31 -33.74 -29.60
CA VAL A 97 -40.55 -35.00 -29.42
C VAL A 97 -40.25 -35.22 -27.94
N PHE A 98 -40.71 -36.37 -27.41
CA PHE A 98 -40.47 -36.80 -26.04
C PHE A 98 -39.56 -38.03 -26.03
N LEU A 99 -38.45 -37.96 -25.31
CA LEU A 99 -37.54 -39.07 -25.07
C LEU A 99 -37.54 -39.42 -23.58
N THR A 100 -38.07 -40.58 -23.21
CA THR A 100 -38.04 -41.09 -21.83
C THR A 100 -36.93 -42.11 -21.69
N ASN A 101 -35.92 -41.83 -20.87
CA ASN A 101 -34.70 -42.65 -20.75
C ASN A 101 -34.02 -42.94 -22.11
N GLY A 102 -34.21 -42.05 -23.09
CA GLY A 102 -33.71 -42.19 -24.46
C GLY A 102 -32.48 -41.32 -24.74
N THR A 103 -31.89 -41.52 -25.91
CA THR A 103 -30.69 -40.82 -26.36
C THR A 103 -31.04 -39.78 -27.41
N LEU A 104 -30.63 -38.53 -27.20
CA LEU A 104 -30.67 -37.47 -28.19
C LEU A 104 -29.25 -37.14 -28.66
N THR A 105 -28.99 -37.23 -29.96
CA THR A 105 -27.76 -36.71 -30.57
C THR A 105 -28.11 -35.52 -31.43
N THR A 106 -27.38 -34.43 -31.32
CA THR A 106 -27.62 -33.20 -32.09
C THR A 106 -26.40 -32.85 -32.93
N SER A 107 -26.61 -32.40 -34.17
CA SER A 107 -25.55 -31.86 -35.01
C SER A 107 -25.65 -30.33 -35.08
N GLY A 108 -24.50 -29.66 -35.08
CA GLY A 108 -24.45 -28.20 -35.28
C GLY A 108 -24.87 -27.76 -36.68
N ALA A 109 -25.06 -28.71 -37.62
CA ALA A 109 -25.54 -28.44 -38.98
C ALA A 109 -27.07 -28.27 -39.05
N ALA A 110 -27.79 -28.48 -37.94
CA ALA A 110 -29.23 -28.27 -37.88
C ALA A 110 -29.60 -26.78 -37.96
N ILE A 111 -30.24 -26.40 -39.07
CA ILE A 111 -30.62 -25.01 -39.43
C ILE A 111 -32.10 -24.71 -39.18
N GLY A 112 -32.91 -25.71 -38.80
CA GLY A 112 -34.32 -25.54 -38.43
C GLY A 112 -34.53 -25.47 -36.91
N GLY A 113 -35.59 -24.83 -36.45
CA GLY A 113 -35.97 -24.88 -35.03
C GLY A 113 -36.47 -26.28 -34.64
N ALA A 114 -36.13 -26.71 -33.43
CA ALA A 114 -36.61 -27.97 -32.87
C ALA A 114 -36.81 -27.88 -31.36
N ALA A 115 -37.79 -28.62 -30.83
CA ALA A 115 -38.06 -28.71 -29.39
C ALA A 115 -38.08 -30.17 -28.93
N PHE A 116 -37.08 -30.54 -28.13
CA PHE A 116 -36.95 -31.89 -27.56
C PHE A 116 -37.19 -31.85 -26.06
N THR A 117 -37.91 -32.85 -25.55
CA THR A 117 -38.13 -33.04 -24.12
C THR A 117 -37.59 -34.39 -23.67
N LEU A 118 -36.58 -34.36 -22.81
CA LEU A 118 -35.99 -35.53 -22.16
C LEU A 118 -36.61 -35.73 -20.77
N ARG A 119 -36.96 -36.98 -20.45
CA ARG A 119 -37.64 -37.38 -19.21
C ARG A 119 -37.05 -38.64 -18.62
N GLY A 120 -37.25 -38.82 -17.31
CA GLY A 120 -36.71 -39.96 -16.58
C GLY A 120 -35.22 -39.77 -16.25
N SER A 121 -34.64 -40.78 -15.59
CA SER A 121 -33.29 -40.71 -15.03
C SER A 121 -32.18 -41.21 -15.97
N GLY A 122 -32.55 -41.86 -17.08
CA GLY A 122 -31.63 -42.53 -18.01
C GLY A 122 -31.42 -41.81 -19.34
N SER A 123 -31.91 -40.57 -19.50
CA SER A 123 -31.77 -39.85 -20.76
C SER A 123 -30.32 -39.43 -21.01
N THR A 124 -29.88 -39.48 -22.27
CA THR A 124 -28.54 -39.03 -22.66
C THR A 124 -28.61 -37.99 -23.77
N LEU A 125 -27.65 -37.06 -23.78
CA LEU A 125 -27.54 -36.02 -24.79
C LEU A 125 -26.10 -35.91 -25.29
N ALA A 126 -25.90 -35.83 -26.60
CA ALA A 126 -24.59 -35.58 -27.20
C ALA A 126 -24.65 -34.61 -28.38
N GLY A 127 -23.51 -34.00 -28.70
CA GLY A 127 -23.30 -33.20 -29.91
C GLY A 127 -23.49 -31.69 -29.72
N THR A 128 -23.97 -30.97 -30.74
CA THR A 128 -24.11 -29.50 -30.69
C THR A 128 -25.56 -29.07 -30.89
N ILE A 129 -26.15 -28.45 -29.87
CA ILE A 129 -27.49 -27.85 -29.93
C ILE A 129 -27.37 -26.54 -30.72
N SER A 130 -28.07 -26.44 -31.84
CA SER A 130 -28.07 -25.23 -32.68
C SER A 130 -28.85 -24.07 -32.04
N PRO A 131 -28.60 -22.79 -32.43
CA PRO A 131 -29.23 -21.62 -31.82
C PRO A 131 -30.76 -21.62 -31.77
N SER A 132 -31.43 -22.24 -32.74
CA SER A 132 -32.90 -22.35 -32.83
C SER A 132 -33.47 -23.58 -32.12
N THR A 133 -32.63 -24.41 -31.49
CA THR A 133 -33.05 -25.66 -30.85
C THR A 133 -33.23 -25.45 -29.35
N THR A 134 -34.34 -25.97 -28.82
CA THR A 134 -34.61 -26.07 -27.38
C THR A 134 -34.57 -27.52 -26.93
N VAL A 135 -33.75 -27.82 -25.92
CA VAL A 135 -33.74 -29.11 -25.23
C VAL A 135 -34.19 -28.89 -23.79
N SER A 136 -35.27 -29.55 -23.39
CA SER A 136 -35.84 -29.44 -22.03
C SER A 136 -35.71 -30.75 -21.27
N ILE A 137 -35.16 -30.70 -20.06
CA ILE A 137 -35.18 -31.81 -19.10
C ILE A 137 -36.34 -31.58 -18.15
N VAL A 138 -37.25 -32.54 -18.08
CA VAL A 138 -38.51 -32.39 -17.35
C VAL A 138 -38.64 -33.47 -16.29
N GLY A 139 -38.63 -33.08 -15.02
CA GLY A 139 -39.10 -33.90 -13.91
C GLY A 139 -40.63 -34.01 -13.90
N GLY A 140 -41.17 -35.13 -13.43
CA GLY A 140 -42.62 -35.31 -13.33
C GLY A 140 -43.05 -36.47 -12.42
N THR A 141 -44.34 -36.57 -12.13
CA THR A 141 -44.91 -37.62 -11.26
C THR A 141 -44.72 -39.03 -11.83
N ALA A 142 -44.90 -39.19 -13.14
CA ALA A 142 -44.82 -40.49 -13.81
C ALA A 142 -43.38 -40.96 -14.10
N THR A 143 -42.44 -40.02 -14.24
CA THR A 143 -41.05 -40.31 -14.65
C THR A 143 -40.03 -40.06 -13.56
N GLY A 144 -40.45 -39.53 -12.40
CA GLY A 144 -39.57 -39.15 -11.31
C GLY A 144 -38.68 -37.95 -11.64
N PHE A 145 -37.42 -38.01 -11.22
CA PHE A 145 -36.41 -37.01 -11.54
C PHE A 145 -36.12 -36.98 -13.04
N GLY A 146 -36.07 -35.78 -13.62
CA GLY A 146 -35.56 -35.60 -14.97
C GLY A 146 -34.05 -35.48 -14.92
N SER A 147 -33.31 -36.47 -15.43
CA SER A 147 -31.85 -36.40 -15.50
C SER A 147 -31.37 -36.62 -16.92
N ALA A 148 -30.43 -35.79 -17.36
CA ALA A 148 -29.72 -36.00 -18.62
C ALA A 148 -28.21 -36.16 -18.40
N TRP A 149 -27.68 -37.26 -18.92
CA TRP A 149 -26.25 -37.52 -19.00
C TRP A 149 -25.69 -36.89 -20.27
N ILE A 150 -24.90 -35.84 -20.10
CA ILE A 150 -24.36 -35.04 -21.18
C ILE A 150 -23.02 -35.62 -21.61
N GLY A 151 -22.93 -36.04 -22.87
CA GLY A 151 -21.73 -36.62 -23.46
C GLY A 151 -20.56 -35.63 -23.51
N PRO A 152 -19.31 -36.12 -23.48
CA PRO A 152 -18.13 -35.25 -23.56
C PRO A 152 -18.13 -34.38 -24.82
N GLY A 153 -17.76 -33.10 -24.68
CA GLY A 153 -17.67 -32.17 -25.80
C GLY A 153 -19.02 -31.64 -26.30
N THR A 154 -20.11 -31.87 -25.57
CA THR A 154 -21.42 -31.33 -25.93
C THR A 154 -21.43 -29.80 -25.83
N ILE A 155 -21.98 -29.14 -26.85
CA ILE A 155 -22.07 -27.68 -26.92
C ILE A 155 -23.54 -27.26 -26.98
N ASN A 156 -23.96 -26.36 -26.11
CA ASN A 156 -25.25 -25.67 -26.20
C ASN A 156 -25.06 -24.29 -26.84
N ASN A 157 -25.48 -24.09 -28.10
CA ASN A 157 -25.62 -22.76 -28.71
C ASN A 157 -27.07 -22.26 -28.70
N GLY A 158 -28.04 -23.14 -28.39
CA GLY A 158 -29.47 -22.85 -28.34
C GLY A 158 -29.98 -22.61 -26.93
N THR A 159 -31.15 -23.19 -26.62
CA THR A 159 -31.77 -23.11 -25.29
C THR A 159 -31.77 -24.49 -24.63
N PHE A 160 -31.20 -24.58 -23.44
CA PHE A 160 -31.26 -25.74 -22.58
C PHE A 160 -32.11 -25.40 -21.36
N ARG A 161 -33.18 -26.14 -21.10
CA ARG A 161 -34.10 -25.86 -19.99
C ARG A 161 -34.14 -27.00 -18.98
N LEU A 162 -34.13 -26.68 -17.69
CA LEU A 162 -34.39 -27.61 -16.60
C LEU A 162 -35.69 -27.19 -15.94
N THR A 163 -36.72 -28.02 -16.02
CA THR A 163 -38.04 -27.72 -15.45
C THR A 163 -38.67 -28.97 -14.83
N SER A 164 -39.81 -28.78 -14.16
CA SER A 164 -40.55 -29.88 -13.56
C SER A 164 -42.04 -29.59 -13.51
N THR A 165 -42.83 -30.61 -13.81
CA THR A 165 -44.29 -30.58 -13.72
C THR A 165 -44.81 -31.13 -12.39
N ALA A 166 -43.92 -31.53 -11.47
CA ALA A 166 -44.25 -32.02 -10.12
C ALA A 166 -43.23 -31.52 -9.09
N ALA A 167 -43.36 -31.94 -7.83
CA ALA A 167 -42.34 -31.70 -6.79
C ALA A 167 -41.09 -32.59 -6.96
N THR A 168 -40.62 -32.77 -8.19
CA THR A 168 -39.45 -33.56 -8.55
C THR A 168 -38.37 -32.69 -9.18
N SER A 169 -37.12 -33.09 -9.01
CA SER A 169 -35.95 -32.36 -9.47
C SER A 169 -35.62 -32.59 -10.94
N ALA A 170 -34.84 -31.66 -11.52
CA ALA A 170 -34.29 -31.80 -12.87
C ALA A 170 -32.79 -31.47 -12.88
N HIS A 171 -31.96 -32.37 -13.42
CA HIS A 171 -30.50 -32.28 -13.35
C HIS A 171 -29.81 -32.60 -14.67
N ILE A 172 -28.65 -31.97 -14.90
CA ILE A 172 -27.69 -32.43 -15.89
C ILE A 172 -26.45 -32.98 -15.21
N VAL A 173 -25.91 -34.07 -15.75
CA VAL A 173 -24.66 -34.67 -15.31
C VAL A 173 -23.74 -34.77 -16.51
N THR A 174 -22.66 -34.01 -16.53
CA THR A 174 -21.75 -33.99 -17.67
C THR A 174 -20.65 -35.03 -17.47
N LEU A 175 -20.47 -35.92 -18.46
CA LEU A 175 -19.46 -36.97 -18.45
C LEU A 175 -18.08 -36.50 -18.96
N GLY A 176 -17.96 -35.21 -19.27
CA GLY A 176 -16.78 -34.52 -19.76
C GLY A 176 -17.07 -33.02 -19.85
N LEU A 177 -16.26 -32.27 -20.59
CA LEU A 177 -16.49 -30.82 -20.76
C LEU A 177 -17.81 -30.57 -21.52
N PHE A 178 -18.72 -29.83 -20.88
CA PHE A 178 -19.92 -29.24 -21.49
C PHE A 178 -19.72 -27.74 -21.69
N THR A 179 -20.01 -27.22 -22.89
CA THR A 179 -19.89 -25.79 -23.17
C THR A 179 -21.28 -25.17 -23.37
N ASN A 180 -21.65 -24.23 -22.52
CA ASN A 180 -22.84 -23.39 -22.68
C ASN A 180 -22.47 -22.05 -23.33
N ALA A 181 -22.72 -21.92 -24.62
CA ALA A 181 -22.57 -20.67 -25.38
C ALA A 181 -23.90 -19.96 -25.66
N GLY A 182 -25.02 -20.69 -25.58
CA GLY A 182 -26.38 -20.18 -25.67
C GLY A 182 -26.98 -19.88 -24.31
N THR A 183 -28.23 -20.31 -24.09
CA THR A 183 -28.96 -20.10 -22.83
C THR A 183 -29.19 -21.42 -22.10
N LEU A 184 -28.84 -21.47 -20.82
CA LEU A 184 -29.26 -22.52 -19.89
C LEU A 184 -30.19 -21.91 -18.85
N LEU A 185 -31.39 -22.46 -18.71
CA LEU A 185 -32.43 -21.94 -17.84
C LEU A 185 -32.91 -23.01 -16.87
N ALA A 186 -32.63 -22.82 -15.59
CA ALA A 186 -33.23 -23.57 -14.49
C ALA A 186 -34.54 -22.89 -14.07
N ASP A 187 -35.63 -23.31 -14.70
CA ASP A 187 -36.96 -22.71 -14.56
C ASP A 187 -37.62 -22.97 -13.21
N ALA A 188 -38.40 -21.99 -12.77
CA ALA A 188 -39.47 -22.20 -11.80
C ALA A 188 -40.44 -23.26 -12.35
N GLY A 189 -40.73 -24.27 -11.54
CA GLY A 189 -41.68 -25.34 -11.88
C GLY A 189 -42.59 -25.64 -10.71
N ALA A 190 -43.25 -26.80 -10.72
CA ALA A 190 -44.14 -27.21 -9.62
C ALA A 190 -43.40 -27.61 -8.32
N GLY A 191 -42.07 -27.59 -8.33
CA GLY A 191 -41.20 -27.86 -7.18
C GLY A 191 -39.90 -28.56 -7.59
N GLY A 192 -39.23 -29.13 -6.58
CA GLY A 192 -37.93 -29.79 -6.73
C GLY A 192 -36.76 -28.83 -6.98
N ILE A 193 -35.54 -29.37 -6.96
CA ILE A 193 -34.31 -28.63 -7.23
C ILE A 193 -33.95 -28.69 -8.71
N ARG A 194 -33.17 -27.71 -9.17
CA ARG A 194 -32.55 -27.71 -10.51
C ARG A 194 -31.05 -27.81 -10.34
N GLY A 195 -30.39 -28.70 -11.06
CA GLY A 195 -28.95 -28.87 -10.83
C GLY A 195 -28.11 -29.22 -12.02
N MET A 196 -26.81 -29.09 -11.79
CA MET A 196 -25.78 -29.45 -12.74
C MET A 196 -24.57 -30.06 -12.01
N ALA A 197 -23.92 -31.01 -12.67
CA ALA A 197 -22.75 -31.73 -12.17
C ALA A 197 -21.71 -32.00 -13.26
N GLY A 198 -20.44 -32.15 -12.88
CA GLY A 198 -19.31 -32.48 -13.76
C GLY A 198 -18.43 -31.28 -14.17
N ASN A 199 -18.17 -31.07 -15.46
CA ASN A 199 -17.30 -29.99 -15.94
C ASN A 199 -18.02 -29.13 -16.97
N ALA A 200 -18.14 -27.83 -16.69
CA ALA A 200 -18.85 -26.90 -17.57
C ALA A 200 -18.06 -25.61 -17.83
N THR A 201 -18.14 -25.11 -19.05
CA THR A 201 -17.73 -23.74 -19.40
C THR A 201 -18.96 -22.95 -19.83
N ASN A 202 -19.16 -21.77 -19.26
CA ASN A 202 -20.20 -20.84 -19.64
C ASN A 202 -19.61 -19.62 -20.36
N THR A 203 -19.91 -19.48 -21.64
CA THR A 203 -19.66 -18.26 -22.43
C THR A 203 -20.98 -17.53 -22.78
N GLY A 204 -22.12 -18.22 -22.62
CA GLY A 204 -23.47 -17.68 -22.83
C GLY A 204 -24.13 -17.22 -21.52
N SER A 205 -25.38 -17.63 -21.30
CA SER A 205 -26.16 -17.31 -20.09
C SER A 205 -26.57 -18.57 -19.33
N ILE A 206 -26.42 -18.54 -18.00
CA ILE A 206 -27.01 -19.50 -17.07
C ILE A 206 -27.93 -18.73 -16.10
N THR A 207 -29.19 -19.14 -15.99
CA THR A 207 -30.16 -18.49 -15.09
C THR A 207 -30.85 -19.50 -14.19
N PHE A 208 -30.79 -19.29 -12.87
CA PHE A 208 -31.53 -20.05 -11.87
C PHE A 208 -32.73 -19.25 -11.36
N ASN A 209 -33.93 -19.62 -11.81
CA ASN A 209 -35.22 -19.08 -11.36
C ASN A 209 -35.87 -19.92 -10.25
N GLN A 210 -35.23 -21.02 -9.85
CA GLN A 210 -35.62 -21.93 -8.79
C GLN A 210 -34.38 -22.31 -7.99
N THR A 211 -34.57 -22.75 -6.74
CA THR A 211 -33.50 -23.30 -5.91
C THR A 211 -32.59 -24.25 -6.70
N GLY A 212 -31.33 -23.87 -6.80
CA GLY A 212 -30.32 -24.56 -7.59
C GLY A 212 -29.41 -25.44 -6.74
N ILE A 213 -28.85 -26.48 -7.35
CA ILE A 213 -27.75 -27.27 -6.79
C ILE A 213 -26.60 -27.42 -7.79
N LEU A 214 -25.37 -27.14 -7.35
CA LEU A 214 -24.15 -27.42 -8.10
C LEU A 214 -23.45 -28.58 -7.39
N ALA A 215 -23.44 -29.76 -8.01
CA ALA A 215 -22.93 -30.98 -7.38
C ALA A 215 -21.69 -31.50 -8.11
N ASP A 216 -20.57 -31.71 -7.44
CA ASP A 216 -19.35 -32.27 -8.05
C ASP A 216 -18.97 -31.56 -9.38
N LEU A 217 -18.98 -30.21 -9.35
CA LEU A 217 -18.96 -29.35 -10.53
C LEU A 217 -17.72 -28.44 -10.58
N THR A 218 -16.94 -28.50 -11.65
CA THR A 218 -16.06 -27.39 -12.04
C THR A 218 -16.74 -26.53 -13.10
N LEU A 219 -17.09 -25.28 -12.74
CA LEU A 219 -17.71 -24.31 -13.65
C LEU A 219 -16.75 -23.18 -13.95
N THR A 220 -16.38 -23.00 -15.22
CA THR A 220 -15.64 -21.83 -15.68
C THR A 220 -16.58 -20.84 -16.36
N ASN A 221 -16.72 -19.66 -15.79
CA ASN A 221 -17.61 -18.61 -16.31
C ASN A 221 -16.83 -17.48 -16.97
N THR A 222 -17.21 -17.16 -18.21
CA THR A 222 -16.87 -15.91 -18.91
C THR A 222 -18.11 -15.21 -19.47
N GLY A 223 -19.29 -15.80 -19.31
CA GLY A 223 -20.59 -15.26 -19.71
C GLY A 223 -21.42 -14.72 -18.53
N SER A 224 -22.75 -14.72 -18.67
CA SER A 224 -23.69 -14.26 -17.65
C SER A 224 -24.18 -15.42 -16.77
N ILE A 225 -24.15 -15.24 -15.46
CA ILE A 225 -24.83 -16.10 -14.48
C ILE A 225 -25.82 -15.24 -13.69
N VAL A 226 -27.09 -15.66 -13.63
CA VAL A 226 -28.15 -14.96 -12.90
C VAL A 226 -28.78 -15.90 -11.86
N LEU A 227 -28.67 -15.54 -10.58
CA LEU A 227 -29.29 -16.26 -9.47
C LEU A 227 -30.51 -15.48 -8.97
N ASN A 228 -31.69 -15.80 -9.50
CA ASN A 228 -32.95 -15.26 -9.00
C ASN A 228 -33.47 -16.02 -7.77
N ALA A 229 -32.92 -17.20 -7.50
CA ALA A 229 -33.19 -18.04 -6.33
C ALA A 229 -31.88 -18.58 -5.72
N PRO A 230 -31.88 -19.02 -4.44
CA PRO A 230 -30.67 -19.53 -3.80
C PRO A 230 -30.09 -20.75 -4.52
N VAL A 231 -28.76 -20.80 -4.62
CA VAL A 231 -28.02 -21.93 -5.18
C VAL A 231 -27.05 -22.48 -4.15
N VAL A 232 -27.04 -23.80 -3.99
CA VAL A 232 -26.18 -24.50 -3.03
C VAL A 232 -25.17 -25.37 -3.77
N GLY A 233 -23.89 -25.23 -3.45
CA GLY A 233 -22.86 -26.19 -3.82
C GLY A 233 -22.86 -27.37 -2.87
N ASN A 234 -22.82 -28.59 -3.40
CA ASN A 234 -22.75 -29.84 -2.65
C ASN A 234 -21.74 -30.80 -3.29
N GLY A 235 -21.20 -31.76 -2.54
CA GLY A 235 -20.24 -32.74 -3.06
C GLY A 235 -18.79 -32.26 -3.02
N ASN A 236 -17.87 -33.03 -3.60
CA ASN A 236 -16.44 -32.74 -3.58
C ASN A 236 -15.74 -33.36 -4.81
N PRO A 237 -15.09 -32.57 -5.69
CA PRO A 237 -14.90 -31.12 -5.62
C PRO A 237 -15.97 -30.32 -6.40
N VAL A 238 -16.35 -29.15 -5.88
CA VAL A 238 -16.99 -28.08 -6.66
C VAL A 238 -16.06 -26.87 -6.68
N THR A 239 -15.77 -26.35 -7.87
CA THR A 239 -14.97 -25.14 -8.08
C THR A 239 -15.67 -24.21 -9.05
N ILE A 240 -15.91 -22.97 -8.64
CA ILE A 240 -16.43 -21.92 -9.53
C ILE A 240 -15.29 -20.97 -9.92
N ASN A 241 -14.95 -20.93 -11.21
CA ASN A 241 -13.95 -20.01 -11.76
C ASN A 241 -14.66 -18.85 -12.45
N GLN A 242 -14.72 -17.70 -11.79
CA GLN A 242 -15.29 -16.47 -12.34
C GLN A 242 -14.21 -15.71 -13.12
N ASN A 243 -14.04 -16.08 -14.40
CA ASN A 243 -12.98 -15.62 -15.30
C ASN A 243 -13.39 -14.44 -16.19
N GLY A 244 -14.65 -14.00 -16.12
CA GLY A 244 -15.21 -12.94 -16.95
C GLY A 244 -16.73 -12.89 -16.89
N GLY A 245 -17.32 -11.99 -17.67
CA GLY A 245 -18.76 -11.81 -17.71
C GLY A 245 -19.32 -11.29 -16.38
N SER A 246 -20.52 -11.72 -15.99
CA SER A 246 -21.22 -11.21 -14.81
C SER A 246 -21.86 -12.33 -13.97
N PHE A 247 -21.94 -12.09 -12.66
CA PHE A 247 -22.68 -12.91 -11.72
C PHE A 247 -23.67 -12.00 -10.98
N THR A 248 -24.97 -12.18 -11.22
CA THR A 248 -26.02 -11.24 -10.81
C THR A 248 -27.22 -11.91 -10.16
N GLY A 249 -28.11 -11.13 -9.57
CA GLY A 249 -29.35 -11.59 -8.93
C GLY A 249 -29.38 -11.41 -7.41
N LEU A 250 -30.50 -11.81 -6.80
CA LEU A 250 -30.74 -11.67 -5.35
C LEU A 250 -30.57 -13.00 -4.59
N GLY A 251 -30.51 -14.12 -5.30
CA GLY A 251 -30.33 -15.45 -4.72
C GLY A 251 -28.90 -15.66 -4.24
N ALA A 252 -28.73 -16.03 -2.97
CA ALA A 252 -27.42 -16.32 -2.42
C ALA A 252 -26.79 -17.57 -3.05
N LEU A 253 -25.46 -17.55 -3.24
CA LEU A 253 -24.67 -18.72 -3.55
C LEU A 253 -24.00 -19.23 -2.25
N THR A 254 -24.30 -20.45 -1.84
CA THR A 254 -23.71 -21.07 -0.64
C THR A 254 -22.83 -22.24 -1.04
N LEU A 255 -21.57 -22.23 -0.61
CA LEU A 255 -20.54 -23.20 -0.96
C LEU A 255 -19.95 -23.79 0.33
N THR A 256 -20.10 -25.09 0.56
CA THR A 256 -19.67 -25.75 1.81
C THR A 256 -18.60 -26.79 1.53
N HIS A 257 -17.35 -26.56 1.99
CA HIS A 257 -16.13 -27.32 1.64
C HIS A 257 -15.68 -27.18 0.17
N LEU A 258 -16.01 -26.06 -0.47
CA LEU A 258 -15.87 -25.85 -1.91
C LEU A 258 -15.07 -24.57 -2.23
N ALA A 259 -14.65 -24.44 -3.49
CA ALA A 259 -13.79 -23.34 -3.93
C ALA A 259 -14.51 -22.33 -4.84
N PHE A 260 -14.18 -21.05 -4.64
CA PHE A 260 -14.53 -19.96 -5.55
C PHE A 260 -13.26 -19.20 -5.94
N ASN A 261 -12.96 -19.16 -7.23
CA ASN A 261 -11.84 -18.43 -7.80
C ASN A 261 -12.38 -17.17 -8.50
N TYR A 262 -12.19 -16.02 -7.85
CA TYR A 262 -12.62 -14.72 -8.32
C TYR A 262 -11.51 -14.04 -9.13
N ASN A 263 -11.57 -14.20 -10.45
CA ASN A 263 -10.55 -13.64 -11.34
C ASN A 263 -10.96 -12.28 -11.91
N THR A 264 -12.20 -12.12 -12.39
CA THR A 264 -12.73 -10.83 -12.86
C THR A 264 -14.25 -10.86 -13.11
N GLY A 265 -14.85 -9.69 -13.36
CA GLY A 265 -16.28 -9.49 -13.57
C GLY A 265 -17.03 -9.19 -12.25
N PRO A 266 -18.17 -8.49 -12.29
CA PRO A 266 -18.95 -8.20 -11.08
C PRO A 266 -19.60 -9.47 -10.50
N VAL A 267 -19.60 -9.58 -9.17
CA VAL A 267 -20.34 -10.60 -8.41
C VAL A 267 -21.22 -9.90 -7.39
N THR A 268 -22.50 -9.73 -7.73
CA THR A 268 -23.44 -8.96 -6.90
C THR A 268 -24.27 -9.79 -5.91
N PRO A 269 -24.61 -11.07 -6.16
CA PRO A 269 -25.29 -11.87 -5.15
C PRO A 269 -24.37 -12.14 -3.95
N PRO A 270 -24.93 -12.30 -2.74
CA PRO A 270 -24.16 -12.75 -1.59
C PRO A 270 -23.56 -14.14 -1.84
N VAL A 271 -22.25 -14.26 -1.66
CA VAL A 271 -21.55 -15.55 -1.72
C VAL A 271 -21.06 -15.94 -0.33
N PHE A 272 -21.52 -17.11 0.14
CA PHE A 272 -21.15 -17.68 1.42
C PHE A 272 -20.27 -18.91 1.21
N LEU A 273 -19.08 -18.90 1.80
CA LEU A 273 -18.16 -20.04 1.82
C LEU A 273 -18.04 -20.57 3.24
N THR A 274 -18.54 -21.78 3.50
CA THR A 274 -18.37 -22.48 4.78
C THR A 274 -17.28 -23.52 4.64
N ASN A 275 -16.23 -23.43 5.45
CA ASN A 275 -15.04 -24.31 5.34
C ASN A 275 -14.48 -24.40 3.90
N GLY A 276 -14.61 -23.31 3.13
CA GLY A 276 -14.32 -23.28 1.70
C GLY A 276 -13.08 -22.43 1.36
N THR A 277 -12.67 -22.47 0.11
CA THR A 277 -11.49 -21.74 -0.37
C THR A 277 -11.91 -20.57 -1.26
N LEU A 278 -11.46 -19.36 -0.93
CA LEU A 278 -11.60 -18.17 -1.76
C LEU A 278 -10.25 -17.74 -2.32
N THR A 279 -10.13 -17.67 -3.65
CA THR A 279 -8.96 -17.14 -4.35
C THR A 279 -9.34 -15.86 -5.09
N ILE A 280 -8.58 -14.77 -4.94
CA ILE A 280 -8.85 -13.50 -5.64
C ILE A 280 -7.60 -13.05 -6.41
N SER A 281 -7.70 -12.86 -7.73
CA SER A 281 -6.51 -12.65 -8.59
C SER A 281 -5.96 -11.21 -8.68
N GLY A 282 -6.44 -10.26 -7.87
CA GLY A 282 -6.01 -8.84 -7.92
C GLY A 282 -6.46 -8.05 -9.15
N ALA A 283 -6.71 -8.70 -10.29
CA ALA A 283 -7.25 -8.13 -11.52
C ALA A 283 -8.78 -7.98 -11.52
N ALA A 284 -9.43 -8.31 -10.41
CA ALA A 284 -10.87 -8.38 -10.34
C ALA A 284 -11.53 -6.99 -10.34
N ILE A 285 -12.33 -6.72 -11.37
CA ILE A 285 -13.11 -5.49 -11.58
C ILE A 285 -14.61 -5.77 -11.40
N GLY A 286 -15.36 -4.84 -10.79
CA GLY A 286 -16.83 -4.90 -10.73
C GLY A 286 -17.47 -5.07 -9.34
N GLY A 287 -16.67 -5.21 -8.29
CA GLY A 287 -17.13 -5.31 -6.91
C GLY A 287 -17.76 -6.66 -6.56
N ALA A 288 -17.48 -7.13 -5.36
CA ALA A 288 -17.97 -8.40 -4.85
C ALA A 288 -17.99 -8.43 -3.32
N THR A 289 -18.92 -9.18 -2.73
CA THR A 289 -18.91 -9.46 -1.29
C THR A 289 -18.89 -10.96 -1.05
N PHE A 290 -17.81 -11.45 -0.44
CA PHE A 290 -17.66 -12.84 -0.05
C PHE A 290 -17.67 -12.94 1.46
N THR A 291 -18.47 -13.85 2.00
CA THR A 291 -18.50 -14.13 3.44
C THR A 291 -17.93 -15.51 3.69
N LEU A 292 -16.85 -15.60 4.49
CA LEU A 292 -16.24 -16.86 4.91
C LEU A 292 -16.69 -17.22 6.34
N TRP A 293 -17.10 -18.48 6.51
CA TRP A 293 -17.58 -19.07 7.75
C TRP A 293 -16.82 -20.37 8.08
N GLY A 294 -16.91 -20.80 9.33
CA GLY A 294 -16.34 -22.08 9.77
C GLY A 294 -14.83 -22.06 9.93
N SER A 295 -14.29 -23.12 10.54
CA SER A 295 -12.88 -23.22 10.92
C SER A 295 -11.95 -23.75 9.82
N GLY A 296 -12.51 -24.23 8.71
CA GLY A 296 -11.75 -24.78 7.58
C GLY A 296 -11.61 -23.81 6.39
N SER A 297 -12.02 -22.55 6.55
CA SER A 297 -12.04 -21.60 5.44
C SER A 297 -10.64 -21.08 5.12
N THR A 298 -10.35 -20.91 3.84
CA THR A 298 -9.07 -20.39 3.37
C THR A 298 -9.22 -19.22 2.40
N LEU A 299 -8.26 -18.30 2.44
CA LEU A 299 -8.24 -17.08 1.63
C LEU A 299 -6.86 -16.89 0.99
N THR A 300 -6.80 -16.58 -0.30
CA THR A 300 -5.54 -16.31 -0.99
C THR A 300 -5.68 -15.26 -2.09
N GLY A 301 -4.56 -14.60 -2.39
CA GLY A 301 -4.43 -13.64 -3.49
C GLY A 301 -4.48 -12.17 -3.05
N THR A 302 -4.95 -11.31 -3.95
CA THR A 302 -5.02 -9.85 -3.75
C THR A 302 -6.47 -9.38 -3.83
N ILE A 303 -6.99 -8.84 -2.74
CA ILE A 303 -8.34 -8.28 -2.67
C ILE A 303 -8.35 -6.93 -3.38
N SER A 304 -9.12 -6.78 -4.45
CA SER A 304 -9.20 -5.55 -5.24
C SER A 304 -10.02 -4.44 -4.54
N PRO A 305 -9.84 -3.14 -4.88
CA PRO A 305 -10.45 -2.00 -4.17
C PRO A 305 -11.97 -2.01 -3.96
N SER A 306 -12.73 -2.71 -4.81
CA SER A 306 -14.20 -2.82 -4.70
C SER A 306 -14.68 -4.15 -4.12
N THR A 307 -13.75 -5.01 -3.69
CA THR A 307 -14.06 -6.31 -3.13
C THR A 307 -14.09 -6.24 -1.61
N THR A 308 -15.14 -6.80 -1.02
CA THR A 308 -15.27 -6.97 0.43
C THR A 308 -15.19 -8.46 0.77
N VAL A 309 -14.31 -8.79 1.70
CA VAL A 309 -14.22 -10.11 2.33
C VAL A 309 -14.67 -9.99 3.77
N VAL A 310 -15.70 -10.75 4.14
CA VAL A 310 -16.24 -10.77 5.50
C VAL A 310 -15.87 -12.10 6.15
N VAL A 311 -15.11 -12.05 7.25
CA VAL A 311 -14.87 -13.18 8.14
C VAL A 311 -15.90 -13.11 9.25
N GLN A 312 -16.91 -13.98 9.23
CA GLN A 312 -18.08 -13.87 10.11
C GLN A 312 -18.29 -15.13 10.95
N GLY A 313 -18.20 -15.00 12.27
CA GLY A 313 -18.69 -16.04 13.18
C GLY A 313 -20.22 -16.11 13.13
N SER A 314 -20.78 -17.30 12.86
CA SER A 314 -22.24 -17.51 12.72
C SER A 314 -22.62 -18.96 12.96
N GLY A 315 -23.17 -19.28 14.13
CA GLY A 315 -23.48 -20.65 14.57
C GLY A 315 -22.25 -21.47 14.97
N ALA A 316 -21.06 -21.03 14.58
CA ALA A 316 -19.74 -21.48 15.00
C ALA A 316 -18.73 -20.35 14.77
N ASP A 317 -17.55 -20.48 15.35
CA ASP A 317 -16.44 -19.56 15.11
C ASP A 317 -15.97 -19.64 13.65
N ALA A 318 -15.65 -18.49 13.07
CA ALA A 318 -14.96 -18.41 11.79
C ALA A 318 -13.46 -18.33 12.03
N VAL A 319 -12.72 -19.30 11.51
CA VAL A 319 -11.25 -19.31 11.53
C VAL A 319 -10.79 -19.42 10.09
N VAL A 320 -10.29 -18.30 9.56
CA VAL A 320 -9.83 -18.21 8.17
C VAL A 320 -8.31 -18.25 8.14
N SER A 321 -7.77 -19.24 7.44
CA SER A 321 -6.34 -19.33 7.15
C SER A 321 -6.05 -18.65 5.82
N ALA A 322 -5.29 -17.57 5.86
CA ALA A 322 -4.85 -16.87 4.67
C ALA A 322 -3.45 -17.32 4.23
N ALA A 323 -3.27 -17.49 2.92
CA ALA A 323 -1.96 -17.76 2.35
C ALA A 323 -0.97 -16.63 2.69
N ALA A 324 0.32 -16.97 2.73
CA ALA A 324 1.37 -15.99 2.97
C ALA A 324 1.35 -14.90 1.88
N GLY A 325 1.37 -13.63 2.29
CA GLY A 325 1.42 -12.49 1.36
C GLY A 325 0.04 -12.00 0.90
N LEU A 326 -1.03 -12.31 1.64
CA LEU A 326 -2.36 -11.75 1.39
C LEU A 326 -2.27 -10.22 1.33
N THR A 327 -2.72 -9.65 0.21
CA THR A 327 -2.77 -8.20 0.00
C THR A 327 -4.21 -7.72 0.00
N ASN A 328 -4.52 -6.75 0.85
CA ASN A 328 -5.82 -6.09 0.90
C ASN A 328 -5.75 -4.69 0.31
N LEU A 329 -6.32 -4.48 -0.88
CA LEU A 329 -6.57 -3.17 -1.46
C LEU A 329 -8.05 -2.75 -1.32
N GLY A 330 -8.93 -3.72 -1.04
CA GLY A 330 -10.37 -3.54 -0.82
C GLY A 330 -10.72 -3.47 0.65
N SER A 331 -11.71 -4.26 1.09
CA SER A 331 -12.15 -4.32 2.48
C SER A 331 -12.09 -5.74 3.03
N ILE A 332 -11.49 -5.91 4.20
CA ILE A 332 -11.64 -7.10 5.05
C ILE A 332 -12.43 -6.68 6.29
N THR A 333 -13.48 -7.42 6.63
CA THR A 333 -14.26 -7.19 7.85
C THR A 333 -14.35 -8.44 8.71
N LEU A 334 -13.93 -8.38 9.96
CA LEU A 334 -14.16 -9.41 10.97
C LEU A 334 -15.39 -9.05 11.80
N THR A 335 -16.40 -9.91 11.82
CA THR A 335 -17.68 -9.66 12.52
C THR A 335 -18.32 -10.94 13.04
N SER A 336 -19.47 -10.83 13.70
CA SER A 336 -20.27 -11.96 14.17
C SER A 336 -21.76 -11.70 13.95
N ALA A 337 -22.51 -12.77 13.72
CA ALA A 337 -23.96 -12.74 13.54
C ALA A 337 -24.63 -13.90 14.31
N GLY A 338 -25.84 -13.65 14.81
CA GLY A 338 -26.66 -14.68 15.47
C GLY A 338 -26.14 -15.18 16.82
N GLY A 339 -25.03 -14.65 17.34
CA GLY A 339 -24.45 -15.02 18.64
C GLY A 339 -23.01 -14.52 18.83
N PRO A 340 -22.41 -14.73 20.01
CA PRO A 340 -21.07 -14.25 20.33
C PRO A 340 -19.97 -15.17 19.76
N TRP A 341 -20.09 -15.51 18.49
CA TRP A 341 -19.14 -16.37 17.77
C TRP A 341 -17.87 -15.60 17.42
N GLY A 342 -16.73 -16.26 17.54
CA GLY A 342 -15.42 -15.71 17.22
C GLY A 342 -15.21 -15.51 15.72
N ALA A 343 -14.38 -14.55 15.36
CA ALA A 343 -13.88 -14.35 14.00
C ALA A 343 -12.36 -14.12 14.03
N SER A 344 -11.64 -15.01 13.35
CA SER A 344 -10.18 -15.01 13.29
C SER A 344 -9.69 -15.06 11.85
N LEU A 345 -8.70 -14.23 11.54
CA LEU A 345 -7.96 -14.26 10.27
C LEU A 345 -6.47 -14.41 10.57
N THR A 346 -5.89 -15.54 10.18
CA THR A 346 -4.45 -15.81 10.35
C THR A 346 -3.79 -15.83 8.99
N ALA A 347 -2.94 -14.84 8.69
CA ALA A 347 -2.08 -14.88 7.52
C ALA A 347 -0.79 -15.65 7.82
N GLY A 348 -0.28 -16.42 6.85
CA GLY A 348 0.98 -17.18 6.99
C GLY A 348 2.22 -16.30 7.20
N GLY A 349 3.43 -16.88 7.08
CA GLY A 349 4.69 -16.23 7.47
C GLY A 349 5.04 -14.89 6.80
N ALA A 350 4.48 -14.54 5.63
CA ALA A 350 4.66 -13.22 5.03
C ALA A 350 3.60 -12.18 5.45
N GLY A 351 2.58 -12.60 6.23
CA GLY A 351 1.56 -11.73 6.81
C GLY A 351 0.50 -11.22 5.86
N LEU A 352 -0.26 -10.26 6.39
CA LEU A 352 -1.28 -9.45 5.72
C LEU A 352 -0.70 -8.06 5.42
N SER A 353 -0.69 -7.66 4.15
CA SER A 353 -0.43 -6.30 3.71
C SER A 353 -1.74 -5.57 3.46
N ASN A 354 -2.05 -4.57 4.27
CA ASN A 354 -3.26 -3.78 4.22
C ASN A 354 -2.98 -2.38 3.64
N SER A 355 -3.50 -2.13 2.44
CA SER A 355 -3.55 -0.80 1.80
C SER A 355 -4.98 -0.32 1.54
N GLY A 356 -5.98 -1.14 1.87
CA GLY A 356 -7.40 -0.81 1.87
C GLY A 356 -7.95 -0.65 3.28
N ALA A 357 -9.13 -1.19 3.54
CA ALA A 357 -9.78 -1.19 4.84
C ALA A 357 -9.71 -2.55 5.53
N LEU A 358 -9.18 -2.58 6.75
CA LEU A 358 -9.30 -3.69 7.68
C LEU A 358 -10.22 -3.26 8.82
N ASN A 359 -11.39 -3.88 8.94
CA ASN A 359 -12.41 -3.50 9.90
C ASN A 359 -12.69 -4.66 10.86
N VAL A 360 -12.73 -4.36 12.14
CA VAL A 360 -13.24 -5.26 13.16
C VAL A 360 -14.52 -4.66 13.70
N ALA A 361 -15.65 -5.31 13.44
CA ALA A 361 -16.96 -4.86 13.86
C ALA A 361 -17.44 -5.59 15.12
N ALA A 362 -18.18 -4.88 15.99
CA ALA A 362 -18.78 -5.42 17.21
C ALA A 362 -19.66 -6.64 16.93
N GLY A 363 -20.45 -6.60 15.86
CA GLY A 363 -21.40 -7.66 15.53
C GLY A 363 -22.33 -7.98 16.70
N THR A 364 -22.58 -9.26 16.93
CA THR A 364 -23.32 -9.78 18.08
C THR A 364 -22.40 -10.23 19.24
N GLY A 365 -21.13 -9.81 19.25
CA GLY A 365 -20.13 -10.18 20.26
C GLY A 365 -19.10 -11.21 19.77
N GLY A 366 -18.49 -11.94 20.70
CA GLY A 366 -17.46 -12.95 20.41
C GLY A 366 -16.05 -12.35 20.22
N ALA A 367 -15.03 -13.21 20.32
CA ALA A 367 -13.65 -12.79 20.19
C ALA A 367 -13.29 -12.38 18.75
N ARG A 368 -12.31 -11.48 18.61
CA ARG A 368 -11.74 -11.07 17.33
C ARG A 368 -10.24 -11.26 17.37
N ALA A 369 -9.71 -11.95 16.37
CA ALA A 369 -8.29 -12.28 16.33
C ALA A 369 -7.68 -12.06 14.94
N LEU A 370 -6.45 -11.57 14.94
CA LEU A 370 -5.57 -11.54 13.78
C LEU A 370 -4.28 -12.28 14.10
N GLY A 371 -3.82 -13.10 13.15
CA GLY A 371 -2.56 -13.81 13.22
C GLY A 371 -1.68 -13.55 11.99
N GLY A 372 -0.38 -13.79 12.14
CA GLY A 372 0.65 -13.46 11.16
C GLY A 372 1.25 -12.08 11.35
N HIS A 373 2.16 -11.71 10.45
CA HIS A 373 2.67 -10.35 10.34
C HIS A 373 1.56 -9.43 9.84
N LEU A 374 1.55 -8.18 10.31
CA LEU A 374 0.59 -7.17 9.85
C LEU A 374 1.35 -5.96 9.37
N LEU A 375 1.24 -5.64 8.08
CA LEU A 375 1.71 -4.39 7.50
C LEU A 375 0.50 -3.54 7.15
N ASN A 376 0.25 -2.47 7.90
CA ASN A 376 -0.71 -1.44 7.51
C ASN A 376 0.05 -0.32 6.80
N THR A 377 -0.11 -0.21 5.47
CA THR A 377 0.62 0.77 4.65
C THR A 377 0.10 2.19 4.87
N THR A 378 0.75 3.19 4.29
CA THR A 378 0.33 4.60 4.40
C THR A 378 -1.09 4.87 3.87
N ALA A 379 -1.57 4.08 2.91
CA ALA A 379 -2.94 4.15 2.40
C ALA A 379 -3.93 3.29 3.23
N GLY A 380 -3.42 2.36 4.03
CA GLY A 380 -4.20 1.40 4.79
C GLY A 380 -4.89 2.01 6.01
N THR A 381 -6.11 1.54 6.25
CA THR A 381 -6.88 1.81 7.47
C THR A 381 -7.15 0.53 8.24
N PHE A 382 -7.03 0.58 9.56
CA PHE A 382 -7.40 -0.49 10.48
C PHE A 382 -8.34 0.05 11.56
N THR A 383 -9.63 -0.28 11.49
CA THR A 383 -10.64 0.17 12.45
C THR A 383 -10.98 -0.95 13.43
N VAL A 384 -10.77 -0.70 14.72
CA VAL A 384 -11.08 -1.62 15.82
C VAL A 384 -12.35 -1.16 16.51
N GLY A 385 -13.49 -1.69 16.08
CA GLY A 385 -14.82 -1.47 16.66
C GLY A 385 -15.22 -2.52 17.71
N ALA A 386 -14.38 -3.52 17.95
CA ALA A 386 -14.56 -4.55 18.97
C ALA A 386 -13.20 -4.95 19.54
N THR A 387 -13.14 -5.38 20.80
CA THR A 387 -11.89 -5.86 21.40
C THR A 387 -11.24 -6.95 20.55
N THR A 388 -9.98 -6.72 20.17
CA THR A 388 -9.26 -7.52 19.18
C THR A 388 -7.88 -7.90 19.70
N THR A 389 -7.48 -9.14 19.46
CA THR A 389 -6.13 -9.61 19.73
C THR A 389 -5.36 -9.82 18.42
N VAL A 390 -4.18 -9.24 18.32
CA VAL A 390 -3.18 -9.53 17.28
C VAL A 390 -2.08 -10.33 17.97
N SER A 391 -1.98 -11.63 17.68
CA SER A 391 -1.04 -12.49 18.40
C SER A 391 -0.24 -13.40 17.49
N THR A 392 1.06 -13.16 17.38
CA THR A 392 1.98 -14.05 16.66
C THR A 392 3.38 -13.91 17.23
N ALA A 393 3.98 -15.04 17.63
CA ALA A 393 5.35 -15.05 18.15
C ALA A 393 6.34 -14.57 17.08
N ALA A 394 7.34 -13.79 17.50
CA ALA A 394 8.35 -13.21 16.61
C ALA A 394 7.79 -12.44 15.40
N ALA A 395 6.55 -11.94 15.48
CA ALA A 395 5.97 -11.15 14.40
C ALA A 395 6.60 -9.77 14.30
N SER A 396 6.76 -9.29 13.07
CA SER A 396 7.12 -7.91 12.75
C SER A 396 5.89 -7.21 12.22
N HIS A 397 5.17 -6.52 13.11
CA HIS A 397 4.04 -5.69 12.77
C HIS A 397 4.54 -4.28 12.41
N ILE A 398 3.98 -3.71 11.35
CA ILE A 398 4.35 -2.37 10.87
C ILE A 398 3.06 -1.58 10.65
N ASN A 399 2.97 -0.41 11.28
CA ASN A 399 1.91 0.56 11.02
C ASN A 399 2.50 1.85 10.45
N GLN A 400 2.19 2.12 9.18
CA GLN A 400 2.50 3.37 8.48
C GLN A 400 1.23 4.20 8.20
N GLY A 401 0.06 3.55 8.25
CA GLY A 401 -1.25 4.16 8.01
C GLY A 401 -1.98 4.56 9.30
N ALA A 402 -3.31 4.52 9.23
CA ALA A 402 -4.18 4.86 10.34
C ALA A 402 -4.78 3.61 11.00
N VAL A 403 -4.57 3.46 12.31
CA VAL A 403 -5.31 2.53 13.17
C VAL A 403 -6.23 3.34 14.07
N THR A 404 -7.53 3.05 14.07
CA THR A 404 -8.53 3.76 14.87
C THR A 404 -9.20 2.82 15.86
N LEU A 405 -9.09 3.11 17.14
CA LEU A 405 -9.67 2.34 18.24
C LEU A 405 -10.96 3.01 18.72
N ALA A 406 -12.10 2.32 18.61
CA ALA A 406 -13.38 2.82 19.11
C ALA A 406 -13.38 2.88 20.65
N GLY A 407 -14.19 3.79 21.22
CA GLY A 407 -14.30 3.93 22.67
C GLY A 407 -14.71 2.63 23.36
N GLY A 408 -14.06 2.31 24.48
CA GLY A 408 -14.34 1.08 25.24
C GLY A 408 -13.78 -0.21 24.63
N THR A 409 -13.02 -0.13 23.53
CA THR A 409 -12.37 -1.30 22.92
C THR A 409 -10.89 -1.39 23.30
N LEU A 410 -10.37 -2.62 23.30
CA LEU A 410 -8.95 -2.90 23.45
C LEU A 410 -8.39 -3.50 22.17
N LEU A 411 -7.25 -2.98 21.71
CA LEU A 411 -6.39 -3.69 20.76
C LEU A 411 -5.23 -4.27 21.55
N THR A 412 -5.20 -5.59 21.71
CA THR A 412 -4.08 -6.29 22.35
C THR A 412 -3.14 -6.80 21.27
N VAL A 413 -1.87 -6.38 21.31
CA VAL A 413 -0.81 -6.96 20.48
C VAL A 413 0.10 -7.78 21.38
N SER A 414 0.24 -9.07 21.09
CA SER A 414 0.98 -10.02 21.92
C SER A 414 1.88 -10.94 21.09
N GLY A 415 2.95 -11.43 21.71
CA GLY A 415 3.84 -12.42 21.10
C GLY A 415 5.27 -12.26 21.56
N VAL A 416 5.84 -13.32 22.12
CA VAL A 416 7.24 -13.29 22.58
C VAL A 416 8.16 -12.94 21.40
N GLY A 417 8.99 -11.94 21.58
CA GLY A 417 9.93 -11.46 20.56
C GLY A 417 9.28 -10.72 19.39
N ALA A 418 7.98 -10.41 19.45
CA ALA A 418 7.33 -9.61 18.43
C ALA A 418 7.66 -8.11 18.56
N ALA A 419 7.61 -7.40 17.44
CA ALA A 419 7.80 -5.96 17.36
C ALA A 419 6.61 -5.30 16.65
N LEU A 420 6.26 -4.10 17.09
CA LEU A 420 5.33 -3.20 16.44
C LEU A 420 6.07 -1.91 16.08
N THR A 421 6.41 -1.75 14.81
CA THR A 421 7.00 -0.52 14.28
C THR A 421 5.92 0.43 13.82
N ASN A 422 5.72 1.52 14.55
CA ASN A 422 4.73 2.54 14.28
C ASN A 422 5.38 3.82 13.75
N THR A 423 5.17 4.13 12.48
CA THR A 423 5.46 5.44 11.87
C THR A 423 4.20 6.21 11.48
N GLY A 424 3.04 5.54 11.51
CA GLY A 424 1.72 6.12 11.29
C GLY A 424 1.03 6.56 12.59
N THR A 425 -0.30 6.39 12.61
CA THR A 425 -1.14 6.73 13.77
C THR A 425 -1.86 5.51 14.32
N ILE A 426 -1.88 5.38 15.64
CA ILE A 426 -2.76 4.48 16.39
C ILE A 426 -3.57 5.36 17.32
N GLY A 427 -4.75 5.79 16.87
CA GLY A 427 -5.57 6.82 17.53
C GLY A 427 -6.92 6.31 18.02
N GLY A 428 -7.75 7.24 18.49
CA GLY A 428 -9.11 6.97 18.95
C GLY A 428 -9.25 6.92 20.47
N ALA A 429 -10.47 6.60 20.92
CA ALA A 429 -10.87 6.62 22.33
C ALA A 429 -10.71 5.25 23.03
N GLY A 430 -10.33 4.21 22.29
CA GLY A 430 -9.92 2.91 22.86
C GLY A 430 -8.48 2.91 23.35
N SER A 431 -8.01 1.72 23.77
CA SER A 431 -6.67 1.54 24.32
C SER A 431 -5.87 0.48 23.54
N LEU A 432 -4.57 0.72 23.40
CA LEU A 432 -3.59 -0.26 22.95
C LEU A 432 -2.99 -0.98 24.16
N VAL A 433 -2.97 -2.31 24.13
CA VAL A 433 -2.30 -3.16 25.11
C VAL A 433 -1.15 -3.89 24.41
N LEU A 434 0.06 -3.76 24.94
CA LEU A 434 1.23 -4.48 24.46
C LEU A 434 1.63 -5.53 25.50
N ASP A 435 1.64 -6.80 25.11
CA ASP A 435 1.99 -7.92 25.99
C ASP A 435 3.19 -8.70 25.43
N GLY A 436 4.37 -8.43 26.00
CA GLY A 436 5.63 -9.03 25.53
C GLY A 436 6.12 -8.52 24.17
N VAL A 437 5.57 -7.40 23.67
CA VAL A 437 5.88 -6.80 22.37
C VAL A 437 6.76 -5.56 22.53
N THR A 438 7.71 -5.36 21.61
CA THR A 438 8.46 -4.09 21.52
C THR A 438 7.78 -3.12 20.57
N LEU A 439 7.32 -1.97 21.06
CA LEU A 439 6.87 -0.85 20.24
C LEU A 439 8.04 0.08 19.90
N ASN A 440 8.28 0.30 18.61
CA ASN A 440 9.30 1.23 18.13
C ASN A 440 8.78 2.12 16.98
N GLY A 441 9.60 3.08 16.52
CA GLY A 441 9.22 4.00 15.47
C GLY A 441 8.99 5.43 15.93
N THR A 442 8.48 6.26 15.02
CA THR A 442 8.36 7.72 15.17
C THR A 442 6.91 8.23 15.10
N GLY A 443 5.95 7.32 15.08
CA GLY A 443 4.54 7.65 14.91
C GLY A 443 3.85 8.15 16.19
N SER A 444 2.53 8.17 16.15
CA SER A 444 1.68 8.52 17.28
C SER A 444 0.83 7.34 17.75
N VAL A 445 0.64 7.22 19.07
CA VAL A 445 -0.15 6.15 19.71
C VAL A 445 -1.06 6.75 20.80
N THR A 446 -2.29 6.25 20.94
CA THR A 446 -3.25 6.64 21.98
C THR A 446 -2.93 5.97 23.32
N HIS A 447 -3.88 5.96 24.26
CA HIS A 447 -3.80 5.31 25.56
C HIS A 447 -3.10 3.94 25.46
N THR A 448 -1.92 3.82 26.06
CA THR A 448 -1.06 2.65 25.94
C THR A 448 -0.83 2.03 27.31
N LEU A 449 -1.11 0.73 27.41
CA LEU A 449 -0.84 -0.12 28.56
C LEU A 449 0.23 -1.15 28.18
N LEU A 450 1.32 -1.17 28.94
CA LEU A 450 2.36 -2.20 28.82
C LEU A 450 2.12 -3.33 29.84
N ALA A 451 2.23 -4.57 29.38
CA ALA A 451 2.07 -5.78 30.16
C ALA A 451 3.21 -6.78 29.89
N GLY A 452 3.43 -7.69 30.84
CA GLY A 452 4.46 -8.72 30.73
C GLY A 452 5.85 -8.12 30.53
N THR A 453 6.54 -8.56 29.49
CA THR A 453 7.89 -8.08 29.10
C THR A 453 7.85 -7.06 27.97
N ALA A 454 6.75 -6.31 27.81
CA ALA A 454 6.62 -5.32 26.75
C ALA A 454 7.69 -4.22 26.87
N ALA A 455 8.10 -3.68 25.72
CA ALA A 455 9.11 -2.65 25.64
C ALA A 455 8.66 -1.50 24.74
N VAL A 456 9.15 -0.29 25.03
CA VAL A 456 9.01 0.88 24.16
C VAL A 456 10.41 1.38 23.82
N SER A 457 10.70 1.51 22.55
CA SER A 457 11.98 1.97 22.01
C SER A 457 11.70 3.05 20.96
N PRO A 458 11.57 4.33 21.34
CA PRO A 458 11.31 5.41 20.39
C PRO A 458 12.38 5.43 19.28
N GLY A 459 11.99 5.85 18.07
CA GLY A 459 12.95 6.04 16.98
C GLY A 459 13.34 4.80 16.16
N LEU A 460 14.13 5.03 15.10
CA LEU A 460 14.74 4.04 14.19
C LEU A 460 15.99 4.63 13.47
N PRO A 461 17.21 4.58 14.04
CA PRO A 461 17.57 4.09 15.36
C PRO A 461 17.34 5.13 16.46
N THR A 462 17.38 6.43 16.15
CA THR A 462 16.99 7.51 17.05
C THR A 462 15.70 8.18 16.58
N GLY A 463 14.89 8.74 17.48
CA GLY A 463 13.67 9.43 17.06
C GLY A 463 12.68 9.75 18.18
N GLN A 464 11.56 10.39 17.81
CA GLN A 464 10.49 10.71 18.74
C GLN A 464 9.26 9.83 18.51
N LEU A 465 8.80 9.13 19.56
CA LEU A 465 7.51 8.45 19.57
C LEU A 465 6.53 9.26 20.43
N THR A 466 5.32 9.52 19.93
CA THR A 466 4.32 10.32 20.64
C THR A 466 3.20 9.46 21.21
N MET A 467 2.93 9.57 22.51
CA MET A 467 1.73 9.05 23.15
C MET A 467 0.73 10.20 23.34
N THR A 468 -0.39 10.19 22.62
CA THR A 468 -1.43 11.24 22.75
C THR A 468 -2.32 11.04 23.97
N GLY A 469 -2.46 9.80 24.43
CA GLY A 469 -3.18 9.44 25.66
C GLY A 469 -2.26 9.16 26.84
N SER A 470 -2.78 8.46 27.84
CA SER A 470 -2.01 7.98 28.99
C SER A 470 -1.02 6.88 28.61
N TYR A 471 0.11 6.84 29.29
CA TYR A 471 1.17 5.83 29.14
C TYR A 471 1.35 5.09 30.47
N ILE A 472 1.10 3.77 30.51
CA ILE A 472 1.22 2.95 31.71
C ILE A 472 2.40 2.00 31.57
N HIS A 473 3.42 2.20 32.41
CA HIS A 473 4.72 1.52 32.42
C HIS A 473 4.91 0.77 33.73
N GLY A 474 4.59 -0.52 33.72
CA GLY A 474 4.57 -1.37 34.92
C GLY A 474 5.82 -2.24 35.12
N ALA A 475 5.82 -3.02 36.19
CA ALA A 475 6.85 -4.01 36.47
C ALA A 475 7.05 -4.99 35.30
N GLY A 476 8.30 -5.33 35.01
CA GLY A 476 8.68 -6.21 33.89
C GLY A 476 8.79 -5.53 32.52
N THR A 477 8.29 -4.29 32.39
CA THR A 477 8.33 -3.52 31.13
C THR A 477 9.55 -2.63 31.02
N SER A 478 9.97 -2.28 29.81
CA SER A 478 11.19 -1.46 29.58
C SER A 478 10.97 -0.29 28.62
N LEU A 479 11.54 0.86 28.95
CA LEU A 479 11.72 1.99 28.04
C LEU A 479 13.20 2.01 27.64
N ASN A 480 13.49 1.87 26.34
CA ASN A 480 14.85 1.88 25.81
C ASN A 480 15.08 3.19 25.07
N VAL A 481 16.14 3.91 25.44
CA VAL A 481 16.49 5.20 24.83
C VAL A 481 17.97 5.22 24.46
N SER A 482 18.27 5.77 23.30
CA SER A 482 19.61 5.96 22.75
C SER A 482 20.00 7.43 22.73
N LEU A 483 21.20 7.72 23.20
CA LEU A 483 21.83 9.05 23.18
C LEU A 483 22.91 9.07 22.09
N GLY A 484 22.64 9.74 20.97
CA GLY A 484 23.61 9.92 19.86
C GLY A 484 23.96 11.38 19.60
N GLY A 485 23.47 12.32 20.41
CA GLY A 485 23.67 13.76 20.28
C GLY A 485 22.73 14.54 21.19
N ASN A 486 22.63 15.85 20.99
CA ASN A 486 21.91 16.78 21.87
C ASN A 486 20.50 17.16 21.38
N ASN A 487 19.98 16.55 20.31
CA ASN A 487 18.70 16.91 19.70
C ASN A 487 17.59 15.88 20.00
N PRO A 488 16.59 16.22 20.85
CA PRO A 488 15.52 15.31 21.23
C PRO A 488 14.73 14.87 20.01
N GLY A 489 14.49 13.56 19.91
CA GLY A 489 13.70 13.02 18.83
C GLY A 489 14.39 12.99 17.47
N VAL A 490 15.67 13.36 17.40
CA VAL A 490 16.46 13.38 16.17
C VAL A 490 17.77 12.66 16.37
N THR A 491 18.64 13.16 17.25
CA THR A 491 19.94 12.54 17.57
C THR A 491 19.93 11.79 18.88
N PHE A 492 18.87 11.91 19.68
CA PHE A 492 18.58 10.99 20.77
C PHE A 492 17.09 10.67 20.86
N ASP A 493 16.75 9.56 21.51
CA ASP A 493 15.38 9.09 21.63
C ASP A 493 14.55 9.91 22.61
N GLN A 494 13.34 10.24 22.20
CA GLN A 494 12.36 10.86 23.08
C GLN A 494 11.01 10.15 23.00
N LEU A 495 10.52 9.70 24.15
CA LEU A 495 9.11 9.36 24.32
C LEU A 495 8.35 10.63 24.76
N ARG A 496 7.43 11.12 23.92
CA ARG A 496 6.60 12.29 24.24
C ARG A 496 5.19 11.86 24.63
N VAL A 497 4.86 11.92 25.91
CA VAL A 497 3.51 11.64 26.42
C VAL A 497 2.76 12.96 26.60
N LEU A 498 1.62 13.12 25.94
CA LEU A 498 0.78 14.31 26.13
C LEU A 498 -0.15 14.16 27.35
N GLY A 499 -0.54 12.92 27.66
CA GLY A 499 -1.33 12.58 28.84
C GLY A 499 -0.49 12.33 30.11
N THR A 500 -1.01 11.46 30.98
CA THR A 500 -0.31 11.05 32.21
C THR A 500 0.59 9.85 31.95
N ALA A 501 1.86 9.94 32.37
CA ALA A 501 2.77 8.81 32.45
C ALA A 501 2.69 8.16 33.85
N THR A 502 2.20 6.94 33.93
CA THR A 502 2.14 6.15 35.17
C THR A 502 3.30 5.16 35.17
N LEU A 503 4.29 5.39 36.03
CA LEU A 503 5.50 4.59 36.16
C LEU A 503 5.43 3.81 37.47
N THR A 504 5.17 2.50 37.38
CA THR A 504 5.01 1.62 38.54
C THR A 504 6.01 0.47 38.44
N ASP A 505 7.26 0.74 38.82
CA ASP A 505 8.34 -0.26 38.95
C ASP A 505 8.88 -0.85 37.63
N GLY A 506 8.65 -0.20 36.50
CA GLY A 506 9.28 -0.58 35.23
C GLY A 506 10.73 -0.08 35.09
N THR A 507 11.42 -0.55 34.04
CA THR A 507 12.85 -0.28 33.79
C THR A 507 13.05 0.82 32.74
N LEU A 508 14.02 1.69 32.94
CA LEU A 508 14.61 2.54 31.89
C LEU A 508 15.99 1.98 31.51
N ASN A 509 16.24 1.80 30.22
CA ASN A 509 17.55 1.45 29.67
C ASN A 509 18.08 2.61 28.83
N VAL A 510 19.21 3.17 29.23
CA VAL A 510 19.92 4.21 28.47
C VAL A 510 21.11 3.59 27.76
N THR A 511 21.25 3.88 26.47
CA THR A 511 22.42 3.49 25.67
C THR A 511 23.01 4.71 25.00
N VAL A 512 24.31 4.68 24.72
CA VAL A 512 25.01 5.73 23.96
C VAL A 512 25.36 5.16 22.59
N SER A 513 25.05 5.89 21.53
CA SER A 513 25.27 5.47 20.15
C SER A 513 26.30 6.34 19.43
N GLY A 514 26.88 5.82 18.34
CA GLY A 514 27.73 6.60 17.44
C GLY A 514 29.04 7.13 18.04
N GLY A 515 29.51 6.58 19.16
CA GLY A 515 30.70 7.09 19.87
C GLY A 515 30.48 8.47 20.51
N PHE A 516 29.20 8.86 20.71
CA PHE A 516 28.84 10.12 21.33
C PHE A 516 29.45 10.25 22.73
N VAL A 517 30.12 11.38 22.98
CA VAL A 517 30.61 11.77 24.30
C VAL A 517 29.89 13.06 24.67
N SER A 518 28.98 13.00 25.65
CA SER A 518 28.28 14.20 26.11
C SER A 518 29.23 15.13 26.86
N CYS A 519 29.00 16.44 26.70
CA CYS A 519 29.68 17.44 27.50
C CYS A 519 29.10 17.51 28.92
N ASP A 520 29.90 17.99 29.86
CA ASP A 520 29.49 18.18 31.25
C ASP A 520 28.36 19.21 31.33
N GLY A 521 27.25 18.85 31.96
CA GLY A 521 26.03 19.65 32.03
C GLY A 521 25.05 19.47 30.85
N ALA A 522 25.35 18.61 29.87
CA ALA A 522 24.42 18.30 28.78
C ALA A 522 23.13 17.67 29.33
N VAL A 523 21.98 18.05 28.75
CA VAL A 523 20.64 17.69 29.22
C VAL A 523 19.90 16.85 28.18
N PHE A 524 19.26 15.77 28.62
CA PHE A 524 18.46 14.87 27.78
C PHE A 524 17.09 14.62 28.43
N ASP A 525 16.05 15.24 27.88
CA ASP A 525 14.67 14.95 28.24
C ASP A 525 14.16 13.75 27.43
N VAL A 526 14.54 12.56 27.88
CA VAL A 526 14.25 11.28 27.18
C VAL A 526 12.78 10.85 27.30
N LEU A 527 12.08 11.36 28.31
CA LEU A 527 10.64 11.17 28.48
C LEU A 527 10.01 12.50 28.91
N THR A 528 9.03 12.97 28.14
CA THR A 528 8.20 14.13 28.50
C THR A 528 6.76 13.68 28.76
N TYR A 529 6.06 14.37 29.66
CA TYR A 529 4.70 14.01 30.07
C TYR A 529 3.88 15.25 30.45
N GLY A 530 2.55 15.19 30.27
CA GLY A 530 1.63 16.19 30.81
C GLY A 530 1.53 16.13 32.34
N ALA A 531 1.55 14.91 32.89
CA ALA A 531 1.68 14.65 34.32
C ALA A 531 2.35 13.28 34.56
N ARG A 532 2.90 13.07 35.76
CA ARG A 532 3.52 11.81 36.15
C ARG A 532 2.95 11.27 37.46
N ILE A 533 2.75 9.96 37.50
CA ILE A 533 2.47 9.19 38.72
C ILE A 533 3.59 8.13 38.88
N GLY A 534 4.19 8.05 40.06
CA GLY A 534 5.24 7.05 40.37
C GLY A 534 6.57 7.27 39.62
N THR A 535 7.52 6.36 39.78
CA THR A 535 8.89 6.44 39.23
C THR A 535 9.29 5.13 38.56
N PHE A 536 10.36 5.16 37.77
CA PHE A 536 11.02 3.92 37.35
C PHE A 536 11.54 3.15 38.57
N GLY A 537 11.44 1.83 38.53
CA GLY A 537 11.98 0.93 39.55
C GLY A 537 13.47 0.66 39.34
N THR A 538 13.88 0.50 38.07
CA THR A 538 15.26 0.23 37.69
C THR A 538 15.73 1.21 36.61
N LEU A 539 16.97 1.68 36.74
CA LEU A 539 17.62 2.57 35.78
C LEU A 539 18.97 1.97 35.37
N ASN A 540 19.10 1.62 34.09
CA ASN A 540 20.32 1.04 33.52
C ASN A 540 21.00 2.04 32.58
N GLY A 541 22.33 1.94 32.47
CA GLY A 541 23.12 2.76 31.54
C GLY A 541 23.39 4.20 31.99
N LEU A 542 23.34 4.47 33.30
CA LEU A 542 23.67 5.80 33.85
C LEU A 542 25.17 6.11 33.88
N THR A 543 26.03 5.13 33.63
CA THR A 543 27.47 5.36 33.41
C THR A 543 27.75 5.27 31.92
N ILE A 544 28.11 6.41 31.32
CA ILE A 544 28.27 6.56 29.87
C ILE A 544 29.75 6.59 29.42
N GLY A 545 30.68 6.51 30.38
CA GLY A 545 32.11 6.41 30.14
C GLY A 545 32.91 6.45 31.44
N PRO A 546 34.23 6.22 31.41
CA PRO A 546 35.08 6.31 32.61
C PRO A 546 35.02 7.71 33.25
N GLY A 547 34.37 7.83 34.42
CA GLY A 547 34.18 9.13 35.09
C GLY A 547 33.07 10.00 34.50
N HIS A 548 32.29 9.51 33.52
CA HIS A 548 31.12 10.19 32.95
C HIS A 548 29.84 9.46 33.36
N THR A 549 28.96 10.17 34.05
CA THR A 549 27.71 9.63 34.60
C THR A 549 26.51 10.50 34.22
N LEU A 550 25.31 9.95 34.31
CA LEU A 550 24.05 10.66 34.13
C LEU A 550 23.35 10.77 35.48
N SER A 551 23.17 11.99 35.96
CA SER A 551 22.22 12.27 37.06
C SER A 551 20.81 12.33 36.52
N ILE A 552 19.84 12.01 37.37
CA ILE A 552 18.43 11.97 37.00
C ILE A 552 17.66 13.08 37.72
N ALA A 553 16.62 13.60 37.06
CA ALA A 553 15.65 14.50 37.67
C ALA A 553 14.24 14.19 37.16
N TYR A 554 13.29 14.08 38.09
CA TYR A 554 11.87 14.00 37.78
C TYR A 554 11.26 15.40 37.91
N LEU A 555 11.14 16.10 36.79
CA LEU A 555 10.51 17.42 36.71
C LEU A 555 8.98 17.29 36.63
N ALA A 556 8.27 18.42 36.65
CA ALA A 556 6.81 18.42 36.55
C ALA A 556 6.32 17.86 35.19
N ASN A 557 7.09 18.05 34.13
CA ASN A 557 6.73 17.72 32.74
C ASN A 557 7.75 16.84 32.00
N ALA A 558 8.82 16.40 32.67
CA ALA A 558 9.88 15.62 32.03
C ALA A 558 10.66 14.75 33.02
N PHE A 559 11.12 13.60 32.55
CA PHE A 559 12.22 12.86 33.14
C PHE A 559 13.50 13.25 32.40
N ARG A 560 14.42 13.86 33.13
CA ARG A 560 15.63 14.47 32.62
C ARG A 560 16.87 13.71 33.06
N LEU A 561 17.77 13.47 32.13
CA LEU A 561 19.13 13.03 32.38
C LEU A 561 20.07 14.23 32.21
N THR A 562 20.97 14.44 33.16
CA THR A 562 22.02 15.47 33.07
C THR A 562 23.38 14.80 33.15
N SER A 563 24.21 15.01 32.14
CA SER A 563 25.57 14.48 32.11
C SER A 563 26.45 15.17 33.15
N ASN A 564 27.17 14.36 33.91
CA ASN A 564 28.20 14.78 34.86
C ASN A 564 29.53 14.13 34.48
N GLY A 565 30.58 14.93 34.43
CA GLY A 565 31.89 14.49 33.98
C GLY A 565 32.04 14.58 32.47
N GLY A 566 33.25 14.92 32.05
CA GLY A 566 33.64 15.18 30.67
C GLY A 566 34.18 16.57 30.43
N SER A 567 34.40 16.90 29.16
CA SER A 567 34.80 18.25 28.76
C SER A 567 33.63 19.21 28.98
N ALA A 568 33.92 20.43 29.44
CA ALA A 568 32.92 21.49 29.55
C ALA A 568 32.17 21.67 28.21
N CYS A 569 30.89 22.02 28.28
CA CYS A 569 30.13 22.36 27.08
C CYS A 569 30.71 23.64 26.46
N VAL A 570 31.25 23.51 25.25
CA VAL A 570 31.79 24.61 24.45
C VAL A 570 30.91 24.76 23.20
N THR A 571 30.33 25.94 23.04
CA THR A 571 29.59 26.31 21.83
C THR A 571 30.57 26.53 20.67
N GLY A 572 30.32 25.84 19.55
CA GLY A 572 31.12 25.99 18.33
C GLY A 572 30.82 27.26 17.55
N GLY A 573 31.53 27.47 16.45
CA GLY A 573 31.40 28.64 15.58
C GLY A 573 32.39 29.77 15.90
N LYS A 574 33.34 29.53 16.80
CA LYS A 574 34.47 30.44 17.06
C LYS A 574 35.46 30.43 15.90
N ASN A 575 36.32 31.44 15.86
CA ASN A 575 37.33 31.63 14.82
C ASN A 575 36.76 31.48 13.40
N LEU A 576 35.62 32.09 13.12
CA LEU A 576 35.08 32.12 11.76
C LEU A 576 36.15 32.76 10.85
N LYS A 577 36.52 32.02 9.82
CA LYS A 577 37.50 32.36 8.80
C LYS A 577 36.82 32.33 7.45
N MET A 578 37.03 33.37 6.65
CA MET A 578 36.62 33.41 5.24
C MET A 578 37.86 33.35 4.37
N THR A 579 37.87 32.47 3.37
CA THR A 579 38.92 32.35 2.34
C THR A 579 38.28 32.59 0.98
N THR A 580 39.01 33.20 0.05
CA THR A 580 38.52 33.57 -1.29
C THR A 580 39.25 32.82 -2.42
N GLY A 581 38.77 32.98 -3.66
CA GLY A 581 38.90 32.07 -4.81
C GLY A 581 37.54 31.43 -5.18
N SER A 582 36.84 30.96 -4.15
CA SER A 582 35.39 30.81 -3.98
C SER A 582 35.09 31.27 -2.54
N ILE A 583 33.87 31.73 -2.19
CA ILE A 583 33.62 32.14 -0.79
C ILE A 583 33.55 30.88 0.09
N ASP A 584 34.65 30.59 0.79
CA ASP A 584 34.80 29.42 1.65
C ASP A 584 34.93 29.84 3.11
N LEU A 585 34.04 29.31 3.95
CA LEU A 585 33.98 29.56 5.38
C LEU A 585 34.52 28.34 6.14
N SER A 586 35.28 28.60 7.21
CA SER A 586 35.66 27.58 8.19
C SER A 586 35.59 28.14 9.62
N TRP A 587 35.36 27.28 10.59
CA TRP A 587 35.25 27.66 12.00
C TRP A 587 35.66 26.51 12.92
N THR A 588 35.88 26.86 14.19
CA THR A 588 36.13 25.88 15.25
C THR A 588 34.81 25.25 15.70
N GLY A 589 34.71 23.92 15.62
CA GLY A 589 33.55 23.18 16.12
C GLY A 589 33.41 23.22 17.64
N GLY A 590 32.24 22.86 18.14
CA GLY A 590 31.96 22.70 19.57
C GLY A 590 31.15 21.44 19.84
N ASN A 591 30.79 21.22 21.10
CA ASN A 591 30.03 20.03 21.54
C ASN A 591 28.69 20.37 22.20
N ALA A 592 28.34 21.66 22.31
CA ALA A 592 27.11 22.11 22.95
C ALA A 592 25.93 22.31 21.97
N GLN A 593 26.21 22.62 20.70
CA GLN A 593 25.21 22.95 19.69
C GLN A 593 24.53 21.71 19.09
N ALA A 594 23.25 21.84 18.74
CA ALA A 594 22.47 20.82 18.03
C ALA A 594 22.53 20.98 16.50
N GLY A 595 23.05 22.12 16.03
CA GLY A 595 23.21 22.46 14.61
C GLY A 595 23.86 23.83 14.45
N TYR A 596 24.04 24.27 13.21
CA TYR A 596 24.30 25.67 12.89
C TYR A 596 23.28 26.19 11.90
N THR A 597 22.98 27.47 11.97
CA THR A 597 22.33 28.23 10.92
C THR A 597 23.34 29.26 10.39
N LEU A 598 23.69 29.16 9.12
CA LEU A 598 24.49 30.17 8.44
C LEU A 598 23.55 31.21 7.84
N LEU A 599 23.70 32.45 8.27
CA LEU A 599 23.03 33.60 7.68
C LEU A 599 23.93 34.17 6.59
N GLN A 600 23.48 34.12 5.35
CA GLN A 600 24.10 34.76 4.19
C GLN A 600 23.29 36.01 3.82
N TYR A 601 23.94 37.16 3.65
CA TYR A 601 23.30 38.43 3.30
C TYR A 601 23.93 39.03 2.05
N ASN A 602 23.11 39.20 1.00
CA ASN A 602 23.51 39.88 -0.22
C ASN A 602 23.30 41.38 -0.05
N THR A 603 24.39 42.13 0.02
CA THR A 603 24.35 43.58 0.29
C THR A 603 23.80 44.40 -0.89
N SER A 604 23.83 43.87 -2.11
CA SER A 604 23.32 44.53 -3.32
C SER A 604 21.80 44.44 -3.42
N THR A 605 21.23 43.28 -3.09
CA THR A 605 19.77 43.05 -3.14
C THR A 605 19.08 43.27 -1.80
N GLY A 606 19.84 43.30 -0.70
CA GLY A 606 19.31 43.40 0.66
C GLY A 606 18.57 42.14 1.14
N VAL A 607 18.84 40.99 0.50
CA VAL A 607 18.23 39.69 0.80
C VAL A 607 19.09 38.90 1.78
N ALA A 608 18.46 38.36 2.83
CA ALA A 608 19.07 37.43 3.78
C ALA A 608 18.54 36.00 3.53
N THR A 609 19.45 35.03 3.50
CA THR A 609 19.16 33.59 3.37
C THR A 609 19.66 32.87 4.62
N LEU A 610 18.86 31.94 5.14
CA LEU A 610 19.26 31.06 6.25
C LEU A 610 19.54 29.65 5.73
N ILE A 611 20.70 29.11 6.07
CA ILE A 611 21.17 27.81 5.62
C ILE A 611 21.43 26.94 6.86
N SER A 612 20.69 25.84 7.01
CA SER A 612 20.88 24.90 8.13
C SER A 612 22.04 23.94 7.85
N LEU A 613 22.92 23.78 8.83
CA LEU A 613 24.09 22.91 8.79
C LEU A 613 24.07 21.95 9.99
N ALA A 614 24.67 20.77 9.82
CA ALA A 614 24.77 19.76 10.87
C ALA A 614 25.63 20.24 12.06
N ALA A 615 25.40 19.69 13.26
CA ALA A 615 26.10 20.08 14.49
C ALA A 615 27.63 19.93 14.43
N ASN A 616 28.11 18.99 13.60
CA ASN A 616 29.53 18.69 13.38
C ASN A 616 30.15 19.44 12.19
N ALA A 617 29.39 20.30 11.50
CA ALA A 617 29.94 21.10 10.41
C ALA A 617 31.03 22.04 10.94
N THR A 618 32.14 22.13 10.22
CA THR A 618 33.28 23.03 10.50
C THR A 618 33.65 23.91 9.32
N SER A 619 32.94 23.77 8.20
CA SER A 619 33.13 24.55 6.99
C SER A 619 31.86 24.63 6.15
N TYR A 620 31.80 25.63 5.26
CA TYR A 620 30.77 25.80 4.25
C TYR A 620 31.36 26.50 3.03
N SER A 621 31.02 26.04 1.83
CA SER A 621 31.44 26.65 0.58
C SER A 621 30.23 27.25 -0.14
N ASP A 622 30.28 28.54 -0.44
CA ASP A 622 29.25 29.24 -1.19
C ASP A 622 29.63 29.34 -2.67
N THR A 623 29.24 28.32 -3.42
CA THR A 623 29.47 28.26 -4.87
C THR A 623 28.45 29.08 -5.67
N ALA A 624 27.42 29.63 -5.03
CA ALA A 624 26.38 30.42 -5.66
C ALA A 624 26.61 31.93 -5.54
N ALA A 625 27.59 32.35 -4.74
CA ALA A 625 28.01 33.75 -4.63
C ALA A 625 28.49 34.28 -5.99
N ALA A 626 27.86 35.33 -6.49
CA ALA A 626 28.23 35.96 -7.75
C ALA A 626 29.53 36.78 -7.62
N ASN A 627 30.42 36.67 -8.61
CA ASN A 627 31.63 37.48 -8.68
C ASN A 627 31.30 38.98 -8.70
N GLY A 628 32.09 39.77 -7.98
CA GLY A 628 31.92 41.22 -7.85
C GLY A 628 30.76 41.65 -6.94
N VAL A 629 30.05 40.70 -6.30
CA VAL A 629 28.98 41.01 -5.34
C VAL A 629 29.47 40.75 -3.92
N MET A 630 29.17 41.69 -3.01
CA MET A 630 29.54 41.59 -1.61
C MET A 630 28.49 40.79 -0.83
N TYR A 631 28.92 39.64 -0.30
CA TYR A 631 28.13 38.79 0.59
C TYR A 631 28.68 38.82 2.00
N CYS A 632 27.78 38.89 2.98
CA CYS A 632 28.10 38.90 4.40
C CYS A 632 27.57 37.65 5.09
N TYR A 633 28.33 37.09 6.02
CA TYR A 633 28.03 35.82 6.68
C TYR A 633 28.15 35.92 8.19
N VAL A 634 27.18 35.32 8.87
CA VAL A 634 27.18 35.08 10.31
C VAL A 634 26.78 33.64 10.56
N LEU A 635 27.62 32.91 11.28
CA LEU A 635 27.33 31.56 11.71
C LEU A 635 26.67 31.58 13.10
N VAL A 636 25.55 30.89 13.21
CA VAL A 636 24.74 30.83 14.42
C VAL A 636 24.67 29.39 14.90
N PRO A 637 25.45 28.96 15.90
CA PRO A 637 25.19 27.70 16.59
C PRO A 637 23.78 27.73 17.20
N THR A 638 23.01 26.66 17.02
CA THR A 638 21.62 26.58 17.49
C THR A 638 21.42 25.44 18.47
N SER A 639 20.49 25.62 19.42
CA SER A 639 19.90 24.54 20.21
C SER A 639 18.89 23.76 19.36
N SER A 640 18.33 22.70 19.96
CA SER A 640 17.39 21.78 19.33
C SER A 640 16.06 22.41 18.92
N ASP A 641 15.59 23.42 19.65
CA ASP A 641 14.41 24.22 19.32
C ASP A 641 14.71 25.33 18.29
N GLY A 642 15.93 25.33 17.72
CA GLY A 642 16.40 26.36 16.79
C GLY A 642 16.78 27.67 17.47
N ALA A 643 16.78 27.74 18.80
CA ALA A 643 17.19 28.96 19.48
C ALA A 643 18.70 29.19 19.30
N PRO A 644 19.12 30.43 19.04
CA PRO A 644 20.52 30.75 18.84
C PRO A 644 21.31 30.68 20.16
N LEU A 645 22.38 29.89 20.17
CA LEU A 645 23.31 29.75 21.31
C LEU A 645 24.39 30.84 21.31
N GLY A 646 24.59 31.51 20.18
CA GLY A 646 25.52 32.61 20.02
C GLY A 646 25.64 33.03 18.56
N LEU A 647 26.43 34.07 18.30
CA LEU A 647 26.78 34.56 16.96
C LEU A 647 28.29 34.52 16.78
N SER A 648 28.74 34.05 15.62
CA SER A 648 30.13 34.23 15.19
C SER A 648 30.45 35.70 14.91
N ASP A 649 31.69 35.97 14.50
CA ASP A 649 32.03 37.23 13.85
C ASP A 649 31.25 37.40 12.54
N LEU A 650 31.08 38.66 12.13
CA LEU A 650 30.48 39.03 10.85
C LEU A 650 31.60 39.30 9.84
N LEU A 651 31.72 38.40 8.86
CA LEU A 651 32.68 38.52 7.76
C LEU A 651 31.92 38.77 6.46
N CYS A 652 32.47 39.62 5.61
CA CYS A 652 31.94 39.83 4.27
C CYS A 652 33.04 39.65 3.23
N GLY A 653 32.69 39.16 2.05
CA GLY A 653 33.64 38.93 0.97
C GLY A 653 33.03 39.29 -0.37
N MET A 654 33.89 39.76 -1.27
CA MET A 654 33.58 39.98 -2.69
C MET A 654 34.60 39.17 -3.50
N ALA A 655 34.17 38.00 -3.96
CA ALA A 655 34.97 37.10 -4.79
C ALA A 655 35.01 37.56 -6.25
N GLY A 656 35.98 37.08 -7.03
CA GLY A 656 36.14 37.40 -8.45
C GLY A 656 36.70 38.79 -8.73
N MET A 657 37.31 39.41 -7.73
CA MET A 657 38.10 40.64 -7.85
C MET A 657 39.59 40.33 -7.99
N GLU A 658 40.04 39.13 -7.62
CA GLU A 658 41.42 38.66 -7.81
C GLU A 658 41.84 38.63 -9.29
N GLY A 659 43.09 38.97 -9.58
CA GLY A 659 43.57 39.06 -10.95
C GLY A 659 45.04 39.48 -11.06
N GLY A 660 45.60 39.38 -12.27
CA GLY A 660 46.99 39.69 -12.58
C GLY A 660 47.77 38.49 -13.16
N ASP A 661 49.07 38.69 -13.41
CA ASP A 661 49.94 37.70 -14.04
C ASP A 661 50.31 36.56 -13.07
N ALA A 662 50.36 36.85 -11.76
CA ALA A 662 50.39 35.83 -10.71
C ALA A 662 49.69 36.34 -9.44
N ILE A 663 48.69 35.59 -8.99
CA ILE A 663 47.73 36.00 -7.96
C ILE A 663 48.21 35.52 -6.57
N PRO A 664 48.17 36.38 -5.53
CA PRO A 664 48.23 35.94 -4.14
C PRO A 664 46.96 35.16 -3.79
N SER A 665 47.00 33.84 -3.95
CA SER A 665 45.82 32.97 -3.82
C SER A 665 45.53 32.60 -2.37
N GLY A 666 44.29 32.15 -2.13
CA GLY A 666 43.85 31.72 -0.80
C GLY A 666 43.89 32.84 0.23
N PHE A 667 43.63 34.09 -0.20
CA PHE A 667 43.51 35.22 0.70
C PHE A 667 42.38 34.95 1.69
N ALA A 668 42.71 34.99 2.97
CA ALA A 668 41.78 34.65 4.02
C ALA A 668 41.82 35.65 5.16
N LEU A 669 40.69 35.82 5.84
CA LEU A 669 40.46 36.78 6.90
C LEU A 669 39.79 36.09 8.11
N THR A 670 40.35 36.34 9.29
CA THR A 670 39.81 35.89 10.58
C THR A 670 39.91 37.03 11.61
N LEU A 671 38.89 37.21 12.45
CA LEU A 671 38.90 38.21 13.53
C LEU A 671 39.25 37.62 14.91
N GLU A 672 39.02 36.31 15.08
CA GLU A 672 39.20 35.58 16.34
C GLU A 672 38.40 36.20 17.51
N GLN A 673 37.24 36.80 17.23
CA GLN A 673 36.41 37.50 18.21
C GLN A 673 37.12 38.67 18.90
N THR A 674 38.10 39.30 18.22
CA THR A 674 38.87 40.45 18.73
C THR A 674 38.60 41.74 17.93
N ALA A 675 39.39 42.79 18.16
CA ALA A 675 39.43 44.00 17.34
C ALA A 675 40.61 44.01 16.34
N ASN A 676 41.30 42.89 16.19
CA ASN A 676 42.43 42.71 15.28
C ASN A 676 42.09 41.63 14.26
N ALA A 677 42.17 41.97 12.99
CA ALA A 677 41.95 41.04 11.91
C ALA A 677 43.29 40.46 11.45
N THR A 678 43.36 39.14 11.36
CA THR A 678 44.51 38.42 10.82
C THR A 678 44.18 37.96 9.41
N MET A 679 45.06 38.31 8.48
CA MET A 679 44.97 37.92 7.08
C MET A 679 46.10 36.96 6.73
N THR A 680 45.80 35.95 5.92
CA THR A 680 46.79 34.99 5.41
C THR A 680 46.64 34.81 3.90
N TRP A 681 47.72 34.51 3.19
CA TRP A 681 47.70 34.23 1.75
C TRP A 681 48.84 33.30 1.35
N THR A 682 48.72 32.72 0.16
CA THR A 682 49.83 32.03 -0.51
C THR A 682 50.57 33.01 -1.40
N ALA A 683 51.90 32.98 -1.37
CA ALA A 683 52.71 33.82 -2.24
C ALA A 683 52.45 33.50 -3.73
N PRO A 684 52.39 34.52 -4.61
CA PRO A 684 52.19 34.30 -6.04
C PRO A 684 53.37 33.52 -6.66
N ALA A 685 53.12 32.81 -7.76
CA ALA A 685 54.16 32.12 -8.52
C ALA A 685 55.25 33.13 -8.98
N GLY A 686 56.52 32.80 -8.74
CA GLY A 686 57.65 33.71 -8.98
C GLY A 686 58.02 34.64 -7.81
N GLY A 687 57.20 34.69 -6.76
CA GLY A 687 57.42 35.46 -5.53
C GLY A 687 57.22 36.97 -5.70
N ALA A 688 56.75 37.64 -4.66
CA ALA A 688 56.68 39.10 -4.60
C ALA A 688 57.93 39.67 -3.90
N THR A 689 58.40 40.85 -4.31
CA THR A 689 59.45 41.57 -3.57
C THR A 689 58.89 42.28 -2.34
N SER A 690 57.63 42.70 -2.41
CA SER A 690 56.85 43.28 -1.31
C SER A 690 55.35 43.10 -1.59
N TYR A 691 54.53 43.29 -0.57
CA TYR A 691 53.10 43.44 -0.72
C TYR A 691 52.64 44.81 -0.23
N LEU A 692 51.55 45.29 -0.81
CA LEU A 692 50.82 46.45 -0.30
C LEU A 692 49.45 45.96 0.19
N LEU A 693 49.24 45.96 1.50
CA LEU A 693 47.95 45.65 2.10
C LEU A 693 47.12 46.92 2.19
N VAL A 694 46.09 47.01 1.34
CA VAL A 694 45.14 48.13 1.34
C VAL A 694 44.14 47.92 2.46
N ARG A 695 43.94 48.95 3.30
CA ARG A 695 43.00 48.98 4.42
C ARG A 695 41.94 50.04 4.16
N ILE A 696 40.68 49.63 4.14
CA ILE A 696 39.52 50.45 3.79
C ILE A 696 38.58 50.50 5.00
N PRO A 697 38.70 51.53 5.85
CA PRO A 697 37.78 51.71 6.97
C PRO A 697 36.37 52.06 6.49
N LEU A 698 35.35 51.48 7.14
CA LEU A 698 33.94 51.70 6.79
C LEU A 698 33.28 52.85 7.57
N ASP A 699 34.03 53.56 8.42
CA ASP A 699 33.60 54.75 9.15
C ASP A 699 33.79 56.05 8.35
N GLY A 700 34.24 55.95 7.09
CA GLY A 700 34.50 57.08 6.21
C GLY A 700 35.92 57.65 6.30
N SER A 701 36.77 57.15 7.21
CA SER A 701 38.17 57.57 7.29
C SER A 701 38.95 57.25 5.99
N PRO A 702 40.12 57.90 5.76
CA PRO A 702 40.89 57.69 4.53
C PRO A 702 41.34 56.23 4.35
N VAL A 703 41.39 55.77 3.10
CA VAL A 703 42.00 54.48 2.76
C VAL A 703 43.50 54.59 3.00
N THR A 704 44.06 53.63 3.71
CA THR A 704 45.50 53.55 3.98
C THR A 704 46.07 52.27 3.39
N SER A 705 47.39 52.19 3.31
CA SER A 705 48.07 50.97 2.89
C SER A 705 49.25 50.67 3.80
N VAL A 706 49.56 49.39 3.98
CA VAL A 706 50.66 48.90 4.79
C VAL A 706 51.61 48.12 3.88
N ALA A 707 52.86 48.56 3.80
CA ALA A 707 53.90 47.84 3.07
C ALA A 707 54.36 46.63 3.89
N LEU A 708 54.40 45.45 3.26
CA LEU A 708 54.81 44.20 3.86
C LEU A 708 56.00 43.60 3.08
N PRO A 709 56.96 42.93 3.74
CA PRO A 709 58.06 42.25 3.05
C PRO A 709 57.57 41.18 2.07
N GLY A 710 58.31 40.91 0.99
CA GLY A 710 57.96 39.88 -0.01
C GLY A 710 57.86 38.45 0.53
N ALA A 711 58.50 38.17 1.66
CA ALA A 711 58.39 36.90 2.38
C ALA A 711 57.14 36.80 3.29
N ALA A 712 56.36 37.88 3.45
CA ALA A 712 55.17 37.87 4.28
C ALA A 712 54.07 37.01 3.65
N VAL A 713 53.46 36.14 4.47
CA VAL A 713 52.28 35.31 4.13
C VAL A 713 51.15 35.51 5.14
N THR A 714 51.35 36.44 6.08
CA THR A 714 50.39 36.79 7.12
C THR A 714 50.56 38.26 7.52
N SER A 715 49.48 38.90 7.95
CA SER A 715 49.50 40.24 8.55
C SER A 715 48.33 40.39 9.51
N THR A 716 48.56 41.00 10.68
CA THR A 716 47.51 41.33 11.64
C THR A 716 47.36 42.84 11.71
N GLN A 717 46.12 43.32 11.56
CA GLN A 717 45.79 44.74 11.54
C GLN A 717 44.65 45.06 12.50
N ALA A 718 44.75 46.18 13.20
CA ALA A 718 43.62 46.71 13.97
C ALA A 718 42.49 47.10 13.01
N VAL A 719 41.23 46.91 13.41
CA VAL A 719 40.04 47.29 12.64
C VAL A 719 39.24 48.39 13.34
N VAL A 720 38.57 49.24 12.56
CA VAL A 720 37.66 50.25 13.13
C VAL A 720 36.33 49.62 13.52
N ALA A 721 35.61 50.21 14.47
CA ALA A 721 34.35 49.68 14.99
C ALA A 721 33.26 49.53 13.91
N ALA A 722 33.24 50.43 12.91
CA ALA A 722 32.33 50.36 11.76
C ALA A 722 32.65 49.20 10.79
N GLY A 723 33.81 48.55 10.94
CA GLY A 723 34.32 47.52 10.05
C GLY A 723 35.42 48.01 9.13
N THR A 724 36.19 47.07 8.58
CA THR A 724 37.33 47.37 7.71
C THR A 724 37.43 46.31 6.63
N CYS A 725 37.62 46.74 5.38
CA CYS A 725 37.91 45.86 4.25
C CYS A 725 39.40 45.87 3.92
N PHE A 726 39.88 44.75 3.39
CA PHE A 726 41.26 44.51 3.05
C PHE A 726 41.38 43.97 1.63
N GLN A 727 42.41 44.42 0.92
CA GLN A 727 42.84 43.86 -0.35
C GLN A 727 44.37 43.80 -0.37
N LEU A 728 44.94 42.69 -0.84
CA LEU A 728 46.38 42.52 -0.94
C LEU A 728 46.82 42.74 -2.39
N LEU A 729 47.83 43.59 -2.58
CA LEU A 729 48.47 43.81 -3.87
C LEU A 729 49.90 43.24 -3.82
N ALA A 730 50.26 42.38 -4.76
CA ALA A 730 51.61 41.87 -4.92
C ALA A 730 52.45 42.78 -5.81
N TYR A 731 53.69 43.06 -5.38
CA TYR A 731 54.60 43.98 -6.04
C TYR A 731 55.92 43.31 -6.42
N GLN A 732 56.36 43.55 -7.65
CA GLN A 732 57.66 43.14 -8.19
C GLN A 732 58.15 44.22 -9.17
N GLY A 733 58.56 45.38 -8.66
CA GLY A 733 58.88 46.57 -9.47
C GLY A 733 57.67 47.33 -10.02
N VAL A 734 56.53 46.62 -10.22
CA VAL A 734 55.18 47.14 -10.43
C VAL A 734 54.17 46.22 -9.72
N VAL A 735 52.93 46.68 -9.52
CA VAL A 735 51.85 45.78 -9.08
C VAL A 735 51.56 44.78 -10.19
N PHE A 736 51.60 43.49 -9.88
CA PHE A 736 51.42 42.41 -10.88
C PHE A 736 50.32 41.40 -10.53
N GLY A 737 49.76 41.48 -9.32
CA GLY A 737 48.61 40.68 -8.92
C GLY A 737 47.89 41.25 -7.70
N ASN A 738 46.61 40.92 -7.55
CA ASN A 738 45.79 41.33 -6.43
C ASN A 738 44.89 40.19 -5.94
N SER A 739 44.57 40.21 -4.65
CA SER A 739 43.56 39.32 -4.05
C SER A 739 42.14 39.84 -4.30
N ASP A 740 41.17 39.00 -3.92
CA ASP A 740 39.79 39.42 -3.63
C ASP A 740 39.73 40.37 -2.43
N VAL A 741 38.54 40.95 -2.20
CA VAL A 741 38.28 41.86 -1.09
C VAL A 741 37.56 41.14 0.04
N LEU A 742 38.14 41.20 1.24
CA LEU A 742 37.54 40.66 2.47
C LEU A 742 37.33 41.77 3.49
N CYS A 743 36.16 41.78 4.11
CA CYS A 743 35.76 42.73 5.13
C CYS A 743 35.40 42.04 6.42
N VAL A 744 35.64 42.73 7.53
CA VAL A 744 35.27 42.27 8.86
C VAL A 744 34.60 43.40 9.63
N LEU A 745 33.53 43.04 10.35
CA LEU A 745 32.76 43.94 11.19
C LEU A 745 32.83 43.46 12.64
N PRO A 746 33.67 44.08 13.50
CA PRO A 746 33.85 43.63 14.87
C PRO A 746 32.63 43.95 15.76
N GLY A 747 32.55 43.24 16.89
CA GLY A 747 31.52 43.47 17.91
C GLY A 747 30.14 42.90 17.58
N VAL A 748 30.08 41.89 16.70
CA VAL A 748 28.88 41.08 16.43
C VAL A 748 28.88 39.77 17.22
N SER A 749 30.06 39.18 17.44
CA SER A 749 30.14 37.88 18.10
C SER A 749 29.67 37.92 19.55
N THR A 750 28.89 36.90 19.94
CA THR A 750 28.40 36.71 21.31
C THR A 750 28.93 35.42 21.95
N LEU A 751 29.79 34.66 21.27
CA LEU A 751 30.30 33.35 21.71
C LEU A 751 31.25 33.39 22.93
N ASN A 752 31.55 34.58 23.45
CA ASN A 752 32.41 34.81 24.62
C ASN A 752 31.69 35.55 25.78
N LEU A 753 30.39 35.86 25.67
CA LEU A 753 29.66 36.68 26.65
C LEU A 753 28.62 35.85 27.42
N ALA A 754 28.63 35.97 28.75
CA ALA A 754 27.55 35.47 29.61
C ALA A 754 26.34 36.43 29.55
N SER A 755 25.48 36.29 28.52
CA SER A 755 24.20 37.03 28.30
C SER A 755 24.34 38.48 27.77
N PRO A 756 23.38 39.04 26.98
CA PRO A 756 22.04 38.56 26.61
C PRO A 756 22.02 37.68 25.36
N GLY A 757 21.02 36.80 25.31
CA GLY A 757 20.74 35.96 24.16
C GLY A 757 20.70 36.78 22.86
N PRO A 758 21.23 36.23 21.75
CA PRO A 758 21.35 36.96 20.51
C PRO A 758 19.96 37.33 19.93
N PRO A 759 19.87 38.34 19.05
CA PRO A 759 18.61 38.74 18.43
C PRO A 759 17.90 37.56 17.77
N ARG A 760 16.56 37.58 17.78
CA ARG A 760 15.75 36.56 17.11
C ARG A 760 16.17 36.48 15.64
N LEU A 761 16.42 35.27 15.13
CA LEU A 761 16.77 35.01 13.72
C LEU A 761 15.71 35.48 12.70
N SER A 762 14.56 35.96 13.17
CA SER A 762 13.51 36.58 12.35
C SER A 762 13.71 38.08 12.12
N ASP A 763 14.63 38.73 12.83
CA ASP A 763 14.89 40.17 12.74
C ASP A 763 16.33 40.44 12.29
N PHE A 764 16.47 40.80 11.00
CA PHE A 764 17.75 41.11 10.36
C PHE A 764 18.03 42.62 10.27
N THR A 765 17.23 43.46 10.93
CA THR A 765 17.40 44.92 10.90
C THR A 765 18.79 45.34 11.37
N TRP A 766 19.27 44.73 12.46
CA TRP A 766 20.63 44.95 12.98
C TRP A 766 21.72 44.62 11.95
N LEU A 767 21.53 43.58 11.13
CA LEU A 767 22.50 43.18 10.11
C LEU A 767 22.48 44.16 8.94
N ARG A 768 21.28 44.60 8.52
CA ARG A 768 21.11 45.62 7.49
C ARG A 768 21.77 46.94 7.91
N GLU A 769 21.58 47.36 9.15
CA GLU A 769 22.23 48.56 9.72
C GLU A 769 23.75 48.41 9.78
N ARG A 770 24.24 47.27 10.29
CA ARG A 770 25.68 47.00 10.39
C ARG A 770 26.38 46.95 9.03
N THR A 771 25.71 46.46 8.00
CA THR A 771 26.28 46.29 6.65
C THR A 771 25.93 47.43 5.70
N GLN A 772 25.27 48.50 6.19
CA GLN A 772 24.79 49.59 5.34
C GLN A 772 25.93 50.27 4.56
N SER A 773 27.11 50.44 5.16
CA SER A 773 28.29 51.04 4.53
C SER A 773 28.89 50.20 3.39
N LEU A 774 28.50 48.93 3.27
CA LEU A 774 28.90 48.02 2.20
C LEU A 774 27.92 48.00 1.02
N ALA A 775 26.71 48.56 1.17
CA ALA A 775 25.70 48.56 0.12
C ALA A 775 26.08 49.50 -1.04
N PRO A 776 25.78 49.16 -2.31
CA PRO A 776 26.18 49.95 -3.47
C PRO A 776 25.73 51.42 -3.46
N ALA A 777 24.58 51.72 -2.84
CA ALA A 777 24.01 53.07 -2.76
C ALA A 777 24.62 53.95 -1.64
N ALA A 778 25.31 53.34 -0.67
CA ALA A 778 25.94 54.03 0.46
C ALA A 778 27.48 54.01 0.37
N ALA A 779 28.04 53.04 -0.35
CA ALA A 779 29.45 53.03 -0.72
C ALA A 779 29.71 54.18 -1.70
N GLY A 780 30.27 55.29 -1.21
CA GLY A 780 30.90 56.30 -2.07
C GLY A 780 31.99 55.67 -2.97
N PRO A 781 32.67 56.45 -3.83
CA PRO A 781 33.59 55.93 -4.85
C PRO A 781 34.77 55.08 -4.33
N LYS A 782 34.96 54.92 -3.02
CA LYS A 782 36.09 54.23 -2.38
C LYS A 782 36.12 52.70 -2.61
N LEU A 783 34.99 52.00 -2.66
CA LEU A 783 34.96 50.55 -2.93
C LEU A 783 34.95 50.25 -4.45
N LEU A 784 34.32 51.12 -5.25
CA LEU A 784 34.27 51.02 -6.72
C LEU A 784 35.57 51.47 -7.41
N ALA A 785 36.46 52.20 -6.73
CA ALA A 785 37.75 52.66 -7.28
C ALA A 785 38.91 51.71 -6.99
N LEU A 786 38.64 50.51 -6.43
CA LEU A 786 39.67 49.51 -6.25
C LEU A 786 40.14 49.01 -7.63
N PRO A 787 41.46 48.90 -7.87
CA PRO A 787 41.97 48.46 -9.15
C PRO A 787 41.51 47.03 -9.43
N THR A 788 40.65 46.86 -10.44
CA THR A 788 40.21 45.55 -10.98
C THR A 788 41.24 44.94 -11.94
N ARG A 789 42.35 45.66 -12.17
CA ARG A 789 43.49 45.27 -13.01
C ARG A 789 44.73 46.04 -12.53
N PRO A 790 45.97 45.50 -12.66
CA PRO A 790 47.17 46.25 -12.33
C PRO A 790 47.36 47.38 -13.36
N ALA A 791 46.75 48.53 -13.11
CA ALA A 791 47.15 49.78 -13.73
C ALA A 791 48.22 50.39 -12.82
N ASN A 792 49.33 50.86 -13.42
CA ASN A 792 50.43 51.53 -12.74
C ASN A 792 49.92 52.59 -11.76
N LEU A 793 49.73 52.19 -10.50
CA LEU A 793 49.65 53.11 -9.38
C LEU A 793 51.05 53.70 -9.26
N GLY A 794 51.25 54.86 -9.89
CA GLY A 794 52.41 55.70 -9.67
C GLY A 794 52.42 56.12 -8.21
N LEU A 795 53.00 55.28 -7.35
CA LEU A 795 53.34 55.67 -5.99
C LEU A 795 54.44 56.72 -6.10
N VAL A 796 54.14 57.93 -5.64
CA VAL A 796 55.16 58.91 -5.31
C VAL A 796 56.02 58.29 -4.19
N PRO A 797 57.34 58.14 -4.38
CA PRO A 797 58.21 57.59 -3.36
C PRO A 797 58.47 58.66 -2.30
N ASP A 798 58.00 58.44 -1.09
CA ASP A 798 58.53 58.96 0.18
C ASP A 798 57.88 58.11 1.29
N ALA A 799 58.55 57.46 2.25
CA ALA A 799 59.89 57.59 2.76
C ALA A 799 60.44 56.22 3.24
N GLN A 800 61.76 56.16 3.38
CA GLN A 800 62.52 55.11 4.06
C GLN A 800 62.13 54.93 5.52
#